data_AF-A0A2D6FXS1-F1
#
_entry.id   AF-A0A2D6FXS1-F1
#
_cell.length_a   1.000
_cell.length_b   1.000
_cell.length_c   1.000
_cell.angle_alpha   90.00
_cell.angle_beta   90.00
_cell.angle_gamma   90.00
#
_symmetry.space_group_name_H-M   'P 1'
#
loop_
_entity.id
_entity.type
_entity.pdbx_description
1 polymer ?
#
loop_
_entity_poly.entity_id
_entity_poly.type
_entity_poly.pdbx_seq_one_letter_code
_entity_poly.pdbx_strand_id
1 'polypeptide(L)'
;MLEATGLMTGSLPTKKMKIEETFHVPASPETVWRFITDPEQVGPCVPGLSEVEIVGPDRYKAKVKVAIGPIKASFNFEVEVTEETPPTQILSVTRGEEGSKASKVTAHNILRLLPSGDGTDVFYGSEISITGRLGKFGLGVMKKKAKSLGEEFAETFCQRIENSKVHEGVSEAFPTPTVQTEGSSKMGKMDWYDMREFMDFCEENGELVRIKEEVDPAWEINGLTRISLQESGPALLFENIKGADYPMVANLLGSDFRFLKTFGLDNYSQFNQHWLDRTEKLIPWELTGDAPCQEEVIEGDDIDLHKICNTVWHQFDGGEFPGTLSISITRDRDSGVLNTGIYRMHTLSKNTLGWGAPEYTHGRQHYMKYEHADEEMPMAVATGYDPTVMIVSSTRTGPGIDEFHIAGALQGKPLQMVASGADGIPVPATSEFVFEGIIKPHHRGIEGGFGEYTGYFGEARENPVFEIKRITHRKNPIYLGAREQWAPSDSSRCVGKPSQAEAFKTLKSLVPGVLDMRCDVTYEAIVQIDKMFPGHPQQVMDAVWGGTYARYKHCIVVDKDVDIWDYDMVHWALSTRVRADRDVTISPRRAGQWLDPAVSLREKGWQTQMGIDATMSNEEYEFWGEKVPRQVDDPETVAKTLEKWGDKLDWRK
;
A
#
# COMPACT_ATOMS: atom_id res chain seq x y z
N MET A 1 -11.53 -46.58 24.30
CA MET A 1 -10.65 -47.70 24.70
C MET A 1 -9.44 -47.64 23.77
N LEU A 2 -8.34 -46.98 24.13
CA LEU A 2 -7.29 -47.42 25.07
C LEU A 2 -6.75 -48.82 24.73
N GLU A 3 -5.52 -48.86 24.20
CA GLU A 3 -4.36 -49.66 24.64
C GLU A 3 -3.39 -49.80 23.44
N ALA A 4 -2.20 -49.20 23.47
CA ALA A 4 -1.01 -49.48 24.28
C ALA A 4 -0.04 -50.43 23.57
N THR A 5 1.07 -49.88 23.09
CA THR A 5 2.39 -50.51 23.21
C THR A 5 3.41 -49.42 23.51
N GLY A 6 3.72 -49.29 24.80
CA GLY A 6 4.79 -48.44 25.29
C GLY A 6 6.15 -49.10 25.12
N LEU A 7 7.15 -48.28 24.81
CA LEU A 7 8.53 -48.51 25.19
C LEU A 7 8.90 -47.43 26.20
N MET A 8 9.06 -47.84 27.45
CA MET A 8 9.58 -47.00 28.51
C MET A 8 11.08 -46.78 28.31
N THR A 9 11.50 -45.52 28.19
CA THR A 9 12.79 -45.06 28.70
C THR A 9 12.50 -44.00 29.75
N GLY A 10 12.77 -44.31 31.01
CA GLY A 10 12.55 -43.39 32.13
C GLY A 10 13.42 -42.14 32.00
N SER A 11 12.80 -40.98 31.84
CA SER A 11 13.45 -39.69 32.09
C SER A 11 13.12 -39.25 33.51
N LEU A 12 14.17 -39.01 34.31
CA LEU A 12 14.08 -38.32 35.60
C LEU A 12 13.28 -37.01 35.46
N PRO A 13 12.51 -36.57 36.47
CA PRO A 13 11.77 -35.32 36.41
C PRO A 13 12.74 -34.15 36.20
N THR A 14 12.68 -33.53 35.02
CA THR A 14 13.41 -32.31 34.71
C THR A 14 12.87 -31.19 35.59
N LYS A 15 13.66 -30.74 36.57
CA LYS A 15 13.32 -29.57 37.37
C LYS A 15 13.35 -28.34 36.47
N LYS A 16 12.17 -27.77 36.20
CA LYS A 16 12.03 -26.52 35.45
C LYS A 16 12.13 -25.31 36.36
N MET A 17 12.79 -24.27 35.90
CA MET A 17 12.97 -23.00 36.60
C MET A 17 12.36 -21.89 35.75
N LYS A 18 11.52 -21.03 36.36
CA LYS A 18 10.95 -19.86 35.69
C LYS A 18 11.57 -18.57 36.23
N ILE A 19 11.91 -17.67 35.33
CA ILE A 19 12.41 -16.32 35.61
C ILE A 19 11.54 -15.34 34.83
N GLU A 20 11.09 -14.28 35.48
CA GLU A 20 10.33 -13.18 34.89
C GLU A 20 10.82 -11.91 35.57
N GLU A 21 11.39 -10.99 34.81
CA GLU A 21 11.92 -9.73 35.30
C GLU A 21 11.56 -8.61 34.31
N THR A 22 11.46 -7.38 34.81
CA THR A 22 11.27 -6.18 34.00
C THR A 22 12.30 -5.14 34.42
N PHE A 23 12.91 -4.46 33.46
CA PHE A 23 13.74 -3.30 33.71
C PHE A 23 13.36 -2.15 32.77
N HIS A 24 13.55 -0.92 33.23
CA HIS A 24 13.22 0.28 32.49
C HIS A 24 14.44 0.77 31.72
N VAL A 25 14.23 1.17 30.47
CA VAL A 25 15.24 1.78 29.61
C VAL A 25 14.74 3.16 29.17
N PRO A 26 15.48 4.25 29.43
CA PRO A 26 15.05 5.60 29.08
C PRO A 26 15.25 5.89 27.58
N ALA A 27 14.70 5.06 26.70
CA ALA A 27 14.73 5.19 25.24
C ALA A 27 13.44 4.67 24.61
N SER A 28 13.12 5.09 23.38
CA SER A 28 11.90 4.68 22.69
C SER A 28 11.92 3.16 22.39
N PRO A 29 10.76 2.50 22.24
CA PRO A 29 10.70 1.08 21.91
C PRO A 29 11.51 0.72 20.67
N GLU A 30 11.55 1.60 19.66
CA GLU A 30 12.30 1.42 18.41
C GLU A 30 13.81 1.45 18.65
N THR A 31 14.28 2.35 19.54
CA THR A 31 15.70 2.44 19.90
C THR A 31 16.14 1.21 20.68
N VAL A 32 15.33 0.80 21.65
CA VAL A 32 15.58 -0.41 22.46
C VAL A 32 15.53 -1.65 21.57
N TRP A 33 14.59 -1.71 20.64
CA TRP A 33 14.44 -2.82 19.68
C TRP A 33 15.67 -2.99 18.82
N ARG A 34 16.14 -1.91 18.18
CA ARG A 34 17.35 -1.94 17.35
C ARG A 34 18.58 -2.39 18.14
N PHE A 35 18.70 -1.96 19.40
CA PHE A 35 19.84 -2.31 20.24
C PHE A 35 19.79 -3.78 20.72
N ILE A 36 18.61 -4.28 21.06
CA ILE A 36 18.46 -5.63 21.64
C ILE A 36 18.44 -6.76 20.60
N THR A 37 18.06 -6.44 19.35
CA THR A 37 18.05 -7.39 18.23
C THR A 37 19.40 -7.49 17.51
N ASP A 38 20.30 -6.52 17.71
CA ASP A 38 21.64 -6.53 17.14
C ASP A 38 22.61 -7.37 18.02
N PRO A 39 23.10 -8.53 17.54
CA PRO A 39 24.01 -9.41 18.28
C PRO A 39 25.33 -8.74 18.68
N GLU A 40 25.83 -7.79 17.88
CA GLU A 40 27.07 -7.07 18.13
C GLU A 40 26.90 -6.03 19.24
N GLN A 41 25.71 -5.43 19.33
CA GLN A 41 25.37 -4.44 20.37
C GLN A 41 24.97 -5.09 21.69
N VAL A 42 24.17 -6.16 21.64
CA VAL A 42 23.65 -6.87 22.81
C VAL A 42 24.67 -7.84 23.40
N GLY A 43 25.57 -8.40 22.59
CA GLY A 43 26.59 -9.37 23.02
C GLY A 43 27.46 -8.86 24.18
N PRO A 44 28.03 -7.64 24.11
CA PRO A 44 28.79 -7.03 25.20
C PRO A 44 28.00 -6.84 26.51
N CYS A 45 26.66 -6.83 26.45
CA CYS A 45 25.80 -6.76 27.65
C CYS A 45 25.68 -8.11 28.35
N VAL A 46 25.97 -9.23 27.68
CA VAL A 46 25.79 -10.59 28.22
C VAL A 46 26.95 -10.96 29.14
N PRO A 47 26.74 -11.13 30.46
CA PRO A 47 27.83 -11.36 31.39
C PRO A 47 28.54 -12.70 31.13
N GLY A 48 29.86 -12.64 31.01
CA GLY A 48 30.71 -13.81 30.76
C GLY A 48 30.70 -14.33 29.33
N LEU A 49 30.07 -13.62 28.38
CA LEU A 49 30.21 -13.90 26.96
C LEU A 49 31.69 -13.77 26.54
N SER A 50 32.18 -14.74 25.78
CA SER A 50 33.56 -14.78 25.29
C SER A 50 33.68 -14.94 23.78
N GLU A 51 32.59 -15.31 23.11
CA GLU A 51 32.52 -15.54 21.67
C GLU A 51 31.04 -15.49 21.27
N VAL A 52 30.71 -14.78 20.18
CA VAL A 52 29.40 -14.80 19.53
C VAL A 52 29.62 -14.99 18.03
N GLU A 53 28.86 -15.90 17.44
CA GLU A 53 28.91 -16.24 16.01
C GLU A 53 27.47 -16.17 15.48
N ILE A 54 27.26 -15.37 14.44
CA ILE A 54 25.98 -15.30 13.74
C ILE A 54 25.96 -16.46 12.74
N VAL A 55 25.05 -17.41 12.93
CA VAL A 55 24.96 -18.65 12.13
C VAL A 55 23.89 -18.52 11.04
N GLY A 56 22.89 -17.69 11.26
CA GLY A 56 21.80 -17.38 10.34
C GLY A 56 21.01 -16.16 10.82
N PRO A 57 20.01 -15.69 10.05
CA PRO A 57 19.24 -14.49 10.37
C PRO A 57 18.49 -14.59 11.72
N ASP A 58 18.08 -15.79 12.10
CA ASP A 58 17.35 -16.12 13.32
C ASP A 58 18.18 -17.00 14.29
N ARG A 59 19.47 -17.23 14.01
CA ARG A 59 20.29 -18.23 14.70
C ARG A 59 21.67 -17.72 15.10
N TYR A 60 21.98 -17.86 16.38
CA TYR A 60 23.23 -17.39 16.97
C TYR A 60 23.90 -18.48 17.80
N LYS A 61 25.23 -18.56 17.76
CA LYS A 61 26.03 -19.34 18.69
C LYS A 61 26.76 -18.40 19.65
N ALA A 62 26.80 -18.77 20.93
CA ALA A 62 27.44 -17.96 21.96
C ALA A 62 28.22 -18.84 22.95
N LYS A 63 29.45 -18.45 23.29
CA LYS A 63 30.23 -19.10 24.35
C LYS A 63 30.21 -18.26 25.61
N VAL A 64 29.54 -18.73 26.66
CA VAL A 64 29.38 -18.01 27.93
C VAL A 64 30.05 -18.75 29.08
N LYS A 65 30.89 -18.04 29.83
CA LYS A 65 31.58 -18.53 31.03
C LYS A 65 30.84 -18.05 32.27
N VAL A 66 30.34 -18.99 33.07
CA VAL A 66 29.60 -18.67 34.30
C VAL A 66 30.24 -19.38 35.49
N ALA A 67 30.39 -18.66 36.59
CA ALA A 67 30.75 -19.22 37.90
C ALA A 67 29.49 -19.44 38.75
N ILE A 68 29.29 -20.67 39.23
CA ILE A 68 28.19 -21.06 40.12
C ILE A 68 28.81 -21.69 41.37
N GLY A 69 28.94 -20.90 42.45
CA GLY A 69 29.66 -21.30 43.65
C GLY A 69 31.13 -21.64 43.33
N PRO A 70 31.65 -22.83 43.69
CA PRO A 70 33.02 -23.23 43.37
C PRO A 70 33.22 -23.70 41.91
N ILE A 71 32.15 -23.85 41.12
CA ILE A 71 32.22 -24.37 39.75
C ILE A 71 32.39 -23.22 38.77
N LYS A 72 33.43 -23.29 37.93
CA LYS A 72 33.56 -22.49 36.71
C LYS A 72 33.15 -23.36 35.53
N ALA A 73 32.10 -22.95 34.81
CA ALA A 73 31.58 -23.66 33.64
C ALA A 73 31.66 -22.76 32.40
N SER A 74 31.92 -23.36 31.25
CA SER A 74 31.83 -22.70 29.94
C SER A 74 30.76 -23.42 29.13
N PHE A 75 29.78 -22.68 28.64
CA PHE A 75 28.69 -23.20 27.82
C PHE A 75 28.83 -22.73 26.39
N ASN A 76 28.55 -23.63 25.45
CA ASN A 76 28.28 -23.26 24.06
C ASN A 76 26.77 -23.29 23.91
N PHE A 77 26.19 -22.12 23.67
CA PHE A 77 24.77 -21.89 23.45
C PHE A 77 24.49 -21.75 21.95
N GLU A 78 23.36 -22.25 21.53
CA GLU A 78 22.71 -21.98 20.26
C GLU A 78 21.36 -21.33 20.59
N VAL A 79 21.13 -20.13 20.07
CA VAL A 79 19.90 -19.35 20.22
C VAL A 79 19.20 -19.35 18.88
N GLU A 80 17.92 -19.69 18.88
CA GLU A 80 17.04 -19.70 17.71
C GLU A 80 15.86 -18.77 18.00
N VAL A 81 15.72 -17.69 17.24
CA VAL A 81 14.57 -16.79 17.28
C VAL A 81 13.44 -17.48 16.52
N THR A 82 12.37 -17.81 17.22
CA THR A 82 11.24 -18.57 16.64
C THR A 82 10.12 -17.67 16.14
N GLU A 83 10.01 -16.45 16.68
CA GLU A 83 9.03 -15.45 16.29
C GLU A 83 9.56 -14.07 16.64
N GLU A 84 9.40 -13.10 15.74
CA GLU A 84 9.82 -11.72 15.92
C GLU A 84 8.72 -10.79 15.43
N THR A 85 8.27 -9.88 16.30
CA THR A 85 7.24 -8.87 15.99
C THR A 85 7.80 -7.49 16.33
N PRO A 86 8.53 -6.84 15.40
CA PRO A 86 9.09 -5.51 15.64
C PRO A 86 8.02 -4.44 15.91
N PRO A 87 8.27 -3.47 16.82
CA PRO A 87 9.35 -3.39 17.81
C PRO A 87 8.96 -4.01 19.17
N THR A 88 8.01 -4.95 19.23
CA THR A 88 7.28 -5.27 20.47
C THR A 88 7.63 -6.62 21.11
N GLN A 89 7.99 -7.67 20.37
CA GLN A 89 8.14 -9.01 20.94
C GLN A 89 9.16 -9.91 20.22
N ILE A 90 9.99 -10.63 21.00
CA ILE A 90 10.85 -11.73 20.50
C ILE A 90 10.52 -13.00 21.28
N LEU A 91 10.30 -14.11 20.56
CA LEU A 91 10.29 -15.46 21.13
C LEU A 91 11.55 -16.20 20.68
N SER A 92 12.25 -16.84 21.60
CA SER A 92 13.45 -17.61 21.26
C SER A 92 13.61 -18.89 22.07
N VAL A 93 14.33 -19.84 21.50
CA VAL A 93 14.75 -21.08 22.15
C VAL A 93 16.27 -21.09 22.25
N THR A 94 16.79 -21.25 23.46
CA THR A 94 18.24 -21.36 23.71
C THR A 94 18.59 -22.78 24.13
N ARG A 95 19.57 -23.40 23.49
CA ARG A 95 20.10 -24.73 23.82
C ARG A 95 21.58 -24.60 24.13
N GLY A 96 22.00 -25.07 25.30
CA GLY A 96 23.38 -24.96 25.77
C GLY A 96 23.97 -26.28 26.20
N GLU A 97 25.24 -26.51 25.88
CA GLU A 97 26.02 -27.63 26.39
C GLU A 97 27.31 -27.12 27.05
N GLU A 98 27.61 -27.62 28.25
CA GLU A 98 28.87 -27.33 28.93
C GLU A 98 30.04 -27.91 28.09
N GLY A 99 31.17 -27.22 27.96
CA GLY A 99 32.30 -27.69 27.15
C GLY A 99 32.88 -29.04 27.57
N SER A 100 32.70 -29.43 28.84
CA SER A 100 33.00 -30.77 29.38
C SER A 100 31.93 -31.82 29.08
N LYS A 101 30.82 -31.41 28.47
CA LYS A 101 29.57 -32.14 28.23
C LYS A 101 28.88 -32.68 29.50
N ALA A 102 29.28 -32.18 30.66
CA ALA A 102 28.75 -32.64 31.95
C ALA A 102 27.35 -32.07 32.28
N SER A 103 26.91 -31.01 31.59
CA SER A 103 25.62 -30.36 31.82
C SER A 103 25.01 -29.83 30.51
N LYS A 104 23.68 -29.85 30.41
CA LYS A 104 22.91 -29.27 29.30
C LYS A 104 21.84 -28.33 29.82
N VAL A 105 21.56 -27.28 29.05
CA VAL A 105 20.57 -26.24 29.33
C VAL A 105 19.64 -26.11 28.14
N THR A 106 18.35 -25.96 28.39
CA THR A 106 17.36 -25.54 27.38
C THR A 106 16.49 -24.47 27.99
N ALA A 107 16.27 -23.38 27.27
CA ALA A 107 15.44 -22.26 27.71
C ALA A 107 14.47 -21.85 26.61
N HIS A 108 13.23 -21.57 27.00
CA HIS A 108 12.25 -20.89 26.16
C HIS A 108 12.08 -19.48 26.67
N ASN A 109 12.39 -18.49 25.85
CA ASN A 109 12.46 -17.10 26.25
C ASN A 109 11.39 -16.28 25.53
N ILE A 110 10.91 -15.26 26.24
CA ILE A 110 10.07 -14.20 25.70
C ILE A 110 10.66 -12.87 26.13
N LEU A 111 10.79 -11.96 25.17
CA LEU A 111 11.13 -10.57 25.40
C LEU A 111 10.00 -9.71 24.89
N ARG A 112 9.57 -8.72 25.68
CA ARG A 112 8.55 -7.73 25.26
C ARG A 112 8.99 -6.32 25.59
N LEU A 113 8.75 -5.42 24.64
CA LEU A 113 8.94 -3.99 24.82
C LEU A 113 7.58 -3.33 25.03
N LEU A 114 7.42 -2.66 26.17
CA LEU A 114 6.20 -1.96 26.53
C LEU A 114 6.52 -0.46 26.63
N PRO A 115 5.88 0.41 25.84
CA PRO A 115 6.03 1.85 25.98
C PRO A 115 5.66 2.30 27.40
N SER A 116 6.51 3.10 28.04
CA SER A 116 6.32 3.52 29.43
C SER A 116 6.80 4.95 29.62
N GLY A 117 5.88 5.92 29.73
CA GLY A 117 6.14 7.32 30.10
C GLY A 117 7.34 7.99 29.40
N ASP A 118 8.51 7.88 30.01
CA ASP A 118 9.80 8.46 29.62
C ASP A 118 10.77 7.47 28.94
N GLY A 119 10.30 6.27 28.57
CA GLY A 119 11.11 5.22 27.95
C GLY A 119 10.34 3.95 27.58
N THR A 120 11.00 2.81 27.76
CA THR A 120 10.51 1.47 27.42
C THR A 120 10.75 0.53 28.59
N ASP A 121 9.71 -0.16 29.03
CA ASP A 121 9.83 -1.26 29.97
C ASP A 121 10.12 -2.55 29.18
N VAL A 122 11.28 -3.15 29.44
CA VAL A 122 11.74 -4.40 28.83
C VAL A 122 11.37 -5.55 29.76
N PHE A 123 10.39 -6.35 29.38
CA PHE A 123 10.04 -7.59 30.06
C PHE A 123 10.84 -8.75 29.48
N TYR A 124 11.50 -9.53 30.34
CA TYR A 124 12.19 -10.76 29.97
C TYR A 124 11.68 -11.94 30.82
N GLY A 125 11.12 -12.94 30.13
CA GLY A 125 10.67 -14.20 30.70
C GLY A 125 11.46 -15.38 30.14
N SER A 126 11.85 -16.34 30.99
CA SER A 126 12.56 -17.55 30.57
C SER A 126 12.16 -18.79 31.39
N GLU A 127 11.79 -19.87 30.70
CA GLU A 127 11.56 -21.20 31.27
C GLU A 127 12.76 -22.10 30.98
N ILE A 128 13.57 -22.36 32.01
CA ILE A 128 14.88 -23.00 31.91
C ILE A 128 14.83 -24.43 32.47
N SER A 129 15.34 -25.38 31.69
CA SER A 129 15.56 -26.77 32.06
C SER A 129 17.06 -27.08 32.07
N ILE A 130 17.57 -27.62 33.17
CA ILE A 130 19.00 -27.93 33.32
C ILE A 130 19.16 -29.40 33.71
N THR A 131 20.01 -30.12 32.98
CA THR A 131 20.31 -31.53 33.21
C THR A 131 21.82 -31.74 33.39
N GLY A 132 22.20 -32.89 33.96
CA GLY A 132 23.60 -33.23 34.24
C GLY A 132 24.10 -32.73 35.60
N ARG A 133 25.40 -32.47 35.71
CA ARG A 133 26.07 -32.13 36.97
C ARG A 133 25.49 -30.87 37.63
N LEU A 134 25.19 -29.84 36.84
CA LEU A 134 24.60 -28.60 37.34
C LEU A 134 23.13 -28.74 37.76
N GLY A 135 22.38 -29.69 37.19
CA GLY A 135 21.00 -29.99 37.61
C GLY A 135 20.89 -30.59 39.02
N LYS A 136 22.01 -31.04 39.60
CA LYS A 136 22.09 -31.54 40.99
C LYS A 136 22.18 -30.41 42.03
N PHE A 137 22.49 -29.19 41.61
CA PHE A 137 22.46 -28.02 42.48
C PHE A 137 21.00 -27.64 42.78
N GLY A 138 20.74 -27.12 43.99
CA GLY A 138 19.40 -26.69 44.37
C GLY A 138 18.87 -25.58 43.44
N LEU A 139 17.59 -25.65 43.07
CA LEU A 139 16.91 -24.67 42.21
C LEU A 139 17.09 -23.22 42.70
N GLY A 140 17.14 -23.00 44.02
CA GLY A 140 17.37 -21.68 44.61
C GLY A 140 18.74 -21.07 44.27
N VAL A 141 19.79 -21.89 44.18
CA VAL A 141 21.15 -21.42 43.82
C VAL A 141 21.19 -21.02 42.34
N MET A 142 20.57 -21.82 41.47
CA MET A 142 20.48 -21.54 40.04
C MET A 142 19.64 -20.30 39.75
N LYS A 143 18.48 -20.17 40.42
CA LYS A 143 17.60 -19.00 40.29
C LYS A 143 18.30 -17.72 40.75
N LYS A 144 19.01 -17.78 41.88
CA LYS A 144 19.79 -16.64 42.38
C LYS A 144 20.90 -16.23 41.40
N LYS A 145 21.60 -17.20 40.79
CA LYS A 145 22.65 -16.87 39.82
C LYS A 145 22.07 -16.31 38.52
N ALA A 146 20.99 -16.88 38.00
CA ALA A 146 20.35 -16.39 36.78
C ALA A 146 19.75 -14.99 36.95
N LYS A 147 19.15 -14.69 38.13
CA LYS A 147 18.72 -13.33 38.47
C LYS A 147 19.89 -12.34 38.48
N SER A 148 20.99 -12.69 39.14
CA SER A 148 22.20 -11.85 39.17
C SER A 148 22.78 -11.58 37.78
N LEU A 149 22.71 -12.55 36.85
CA LEU A 149 23.13 -12.33 35.46
C LEU A 149 22.17 -11.41 34.69
N GLY A 150 20.86 -11.51 34.96
CA GLY A 150 19.85 -10.61 34.37
C GLY A 150 19.99 -9.17 34.87
N GLU A 151 20.28 -8.97 36.16
CA GLU A 151 20.54 -7.65 36.75
C GLU A 151 21.80 -7.00 36.14
N GLU A 152 22.88 -7.76 36.00
CA GLU A 152 24.15 -7.29 35.38
C GLU A 152 23.97 -6.98 33.88
N PHE A 153 23.16 -7.79 33.17
CA PHE A 153 22.78 -7.52 31.78
C PHE A 153 22.00 -6.21 31.68
N ALA A 154 20.94 -6.04 32.48
CA ALA A 154 20.09 -4.85 32.45
C ALA A 154 20.90 -3.57 32.73
N GLU A 155 21.78 -3.60 33.73
CA GLU A 155 22.65 -2.47 34.05
C GLU A 155 23.58 -2.11 32.88
N THR A 156 24.27 -3.11 32.31
CA THR A 156 25.19 -2.89 31.18
C THR A 156 24.44 -2.42 29.93
N PHE A 157 23.25 -2.96 29.70
CA PHE A 157 22.39 -2.61 28.57
C PHE A 157 21.89 -1.16 28.65
N CYS A 158 21.38 -0.73 29.81
CA CYS A 158 20.99 0.66 30.03
C CYS A 158 22.16 1.62 29.88
N GLN A 159 23.33 1.30 30.47
CA GLN A 159 24.54 2.13 30.34
C GLN A 159 24.99 2.27 28.89
N ARG A 160 24.93 1.20 28.08
CA ARG A 160 25.33 1.26 26.67
C ARG A 160 24.33 2.05 25.83
N ILE A 161 23.03 1.95 26.10
CA ILE A 161 22.03 2.78 25.44
C ILE A 161 22.22 4.27 25.81
N GLU A 162 22.46 4.58 27.08
CA GLU A 162 22.76 5.97 27.50
C GLU A 162 24.06 6.50 26.88
N ASN A 163 25.12 5.69 26.84
CA ASN A 163 26.38 6.06 26.21
C ASN A 163 26.26 6.19 24.68
N SER A 164 25.37 5.42 24.04
CA SER A 164 25.09 5.57 22.60
C SER A 164 24.38 6.88 22.27
N LYS A 165 23.64 7.48 23.23
CA LYS A 165 23.10 8.86 23.10
C LYS A 165 24.16 9.94 23.28
N VAL A 166 25.25 9.66 24.02
CA VAL A 166 26.38 10.59 24.23
C VAL A 166 27.41 10.50 23.08
N HIS A 167 27.39 9.40 22.31
CA HIS A 167 28.27 9.12 21.19
C HIS A 167 27.60 9.23 19.80
N GLU A 168 26.46 9.93 19.68
CA GLU A 168 25.93 10.38 18.36
C GLU A 168 26.90 11.30 17.59
N GLY A 169 28.06 11.61 18.14
CA GLY A 169 29.24 12.03 17.39
C GLY A 169 30.20 10.86 17.12
N VAL A 170 30.20 10.39 15.86
CA VAL A 170 31.28 9.66 15.12
C VAL A 170 31.16 8.12 14.99
N SER A 171 30.75 7.70 13.77
CA SER A 171 31.12 6.51 12.95
C SER A 171 30.61 5.09 13.32
N GLU A 172 30.26 4.16 12.41
CA GLU A 172 29.74 4.10 11.02
C GLU A 172 29.50 2.59 10.71
N ALA A 173 28.34 2.18 10.17
CA ALA A 173 28.15 0.94 9.40
C ALA A 173 26.83 0.99 8.56
N PHE A 174 27.04 1.19 7.26
CA PHE A 174 26.22 0.87 6.06
C PHE A 174 24.73 1.20 5.98
N PRO A 175 24.35 2.22 5.20
CA PRO A 175 23.07 2.30 4.54
C PRO A 175 23.12 1.64 3.14
N THR A 176 22.14 0.77 2.88
CA THR A 176 21.54 0.52 1.56
C THR A 176 21.26 1.88 0.88
N PRO A 177 21.33 2.02 -0.45
CA PRO A 177 20.96 3.27 -1.11
C PRO A 177 19.48 3.55 -0.89
N THR A 178 19.14 4.22 0.19
CA THR A 178 17.85 4.86 0.35
C THR A 178 17.89 6.09 -0.51
N VAL A 179 17.00 6.15 -1.50
CA VAL A 179 16.54 7.43 -2.05
C VAL A 179 16.23 8.33 -0.86
N GLN A 180 16.73 9.55 -0.97
CA GLN A 180 16.89 10.48 0.12
C GLN A 180 15.53 10.79 0.77
N THR A 181 15.27 10.23 1.94
CA THR A 181 14.31 10.78 2.89
C THR A 181 15.08 11.68 3.85
N GLU A 182 15.60 12.80 3.34
CA GLU A 182 16.01 13.91 4.20
C GLU A 182 14.77 14.70 4.56
N GLY A 183 14.51 14.75 5.86
CA GLY A 183 13.32 15.30 6.46
C GLY A 183 12.57 14.21 7.21
N SER A 184 12.44 14.37 8.54
CA SER A 184 11.15 14.06 9.11
C SER A 184 10.16 14.95 8.36
N SER A 185 9.60 14.48 7.24
CA SER A 185 8.53 15.21 6.58
C SER A 185 7.43 15.24 7.61
N LYS A 186 7.23 16.41 8.23
CA LYS A 186 5.95 16.67 8.88
C LYS A 186 4.93 16.36 7.80
N MET A 187 4.17 15.29 8.00
CA MET A 187 3.09 14.91 7.09
C MET A 187 2.31 16.19 6.79
N GLY A 188 2.16 16.50 5.52
CA GLY A 188 1.36 17.64 5.09
C GLY A 188 -0.08 17.48 5.53
N LYS A 189 -0.89 18.51 5.29
CA LYS A 189 -2.33 18.39 5.45
C LYS A 189 -2.87 17.24 4.59
N MET A 190 -3.77 16.45 5.16
CA MET A 190 -4.36 15.25 4.53
C MET A 190 -5.86 15.10 4.79
N ASP A 191 -6.42 15.95 5.66
CA ASP A 191 -7.81 15.92 6.08
C ASP A 191 -8.63 17.00 5.36
N TRP A 192 -8.46 17.07 4.03
CA TRP A 192 -9.22 17.95 3.15
C TRP A 192 -10.72 17.83 3.47
N TYR A 193 -11.40 18.98 3.55
CA TYR A 193 -12.83 19.03 3.83
C TYR A 193 -13.64 18.63 2.60
N ASP A 194 -13.28 19.16 1.43
CA ASP A 194 -13.92 18.88 0.15
C ASP A 194 -13.01 19.22 -1.04
N MET A 195 -13.55 19.09 -2.27
CA MET A 195 -12.85 19.45 -3.50
C MET A 195 -12.47 20.94 -3.55
N ARG A 196 -13.31 21.84 -3.04
CA ARG A 196 -13.08 23.29 -3.12
C ARG A 196 -11.88 23.69 -2.28
N GLU A 197 -11.77 23.15 -1.07
CA GLU A 197 -10.60 23.41 -0.21
C GLU A 197 -9.29 22.90 -0.84
N PHE A 198 -9.35 21.75 -1.54
CA PHE A 198 -8.19 21.24 -2.27
C PHE A 198 -7.85 22.09 -3.50
N MET A 199 -8.86 22.63 -4.20
CA MET A 199 -8.66 23.58 -5.30
C MET A 199 -8.03 24.89 -4.81
N ASP A 200 -8.46 25.42 -3.67
CA ASP A 200 -7.87 26.62 -3.06
C ASP A 200 -6.39 26.38 -2.74
N PHE A 201 -6.05 25.22 -2.16
CA PHE A 201 -4.65 24.82 -1.97
C PHE A 201 -3.87 24.75 -3.29
N CYS A 202 -4.45 24.17 -4.33
CA CYS A 202 -3.79 24.12 -5.64
C CYS A 202 -3.55 25.54 -6.18
N GLU A 203 -4.53 26.45 -6.08
CA GLU A 203 -4.38 27.83 -6.54
C GLU A 203 -3.29 28.59 -5.76
N GLU A 204 -3.26 28.46 -4.43
CA GLU A 204 -2.23 29.07 -3.57
C GLU A 204 -0.80 28.59 -3.88
N ASN A 205 -0.66 27.38 -4.42
CA ASN A 205 0.63 26.79 -4.78
C ASN A 205 0.96 26.90 -6.29
N GLY A 206 0.14 27.60 -7.08
CA GLY A 206 0.35 27.73 -8.53
C GLY A 206 0.03 26.46 -9.34
N GLU A 207 -0.66 25.52 -8.72
CA GLU A 207 -1.07 24.22 -9.26
C GLU A 207 -2.50 24.22 -9.83
N LEU A 208 -3.16 25.38 -9.86
CA LEU A 208 -4.45 25.60 -10.53
C LEU A 208 -4.42 26.91 -11.32
N VAL A 209 -4.96 26.86 -12.54
CA VAL A 209 -5.14 28.02 -13.41
C VAL A 209 -6.62 28.18 -13.76
N ARG A 210 -7.10 29.42 -13.64
CA ARG A 210 -8.46 29.82 -14.03
C ARG A 210 -8.45 30.29 -15.48
N ILE A 211 -9.28 29.67 -16.31
CA ILE A 211 -9.54 30.05 -17.70
C ILE A 211 -10.87 30.80 -17.72
N LYS A 212 -10.79 32.13 -17.90
CA LYS A 212 -11.94 33.04 -17.78
C LYS A 212 -12.61 33.33 -19.11
N GLU A 213 -11.85 33.19 -20.18
CA GLU A 213 -12.30 33.29 -21.55
C GLU A 213 -13.36 32.22 -21.84
N GLU A 214 -14.30 32.54 -22.74
CA GLU A 214 -15.24 31.53 -23.24
C GLU A 214 -14.47 30.45 -23.99
N VAL A 215 -14.67 29.19 -23.62
CA VAL A 215 -14.06 28.05 -24.30
C VAL A 215 -15.09 27.18 -25.03
N ASP A 216 -14.69 26.64 -26.18
CA ASP A 216 -15.47 25.71 -26.97
C ASP A 216 -15.33 24.26 -26.44
N PRO A 217 -16.43 23.63 -26.00
CA PRO A 217 -16.38 22.31 -25.37
C PRO A 217 -16.06 21.17 -26.34
N ALA A 218 -16.11 21.42 -27.65
CA ALA A 218 -15.82 20.39 -28.65
C ALA A 218 -14.31 20.17 -28.89
N TRP A 219 -13.46 21.14 -28.52
CA TRP A 219 -12.01 21.01 -28.78
C TRP A 219 -11.08 21.80 -27.84
N GLU A 220 -11.47 22.97 -27.31
CA GLU A 220 -10.56 23.80 -26.50
C GLU A 220 -10.31 23.18 -25.13
N ILE A 221 -11.36 22.67 -24.49
CA ILE A 221 -11.25 21.94 -23.22
C ILE A 221 -10.31 20.74 -23.39
N ASN A 222 -10.51 19.93 -24.43
CA ASN A 222 -9.62 18.82 -24.78
C ASN A 222 -8.18 19.29 -24.98
N GLY A 223 -7.95 20.27 -25.83
CA GLY A 223 -6.61 20.77 -26.18
C GLY A 223 -5.85 21.31 -24.97
N LEU A 224 -6.50 22.16 -24.17
CA LEU A 224 -5.91 22.77 -22.97
C LEU A 224 -5.62 21.71 -21.91
N THR A 225 -6.57 20.81 -21.61
CA THR A 225 -6.35 19.73 -20.65
C THR A 225 -5.26 18.76 -21.12
N ARG A 226 -5.19 18.47 -22.43
CA ARG A 226 -4.15 17.63 -23.03
C ARG A 226 -2.75 18.23 -22.85
N ILE A 227 -2.59 19.52 -23.17
CA ILE A 227 -1.30 20.22 -23.05
C ILE A 227 -0.89 20.22 -21.58
N SER A 228 -1.79 20.64 -20.67
CA SER A 228 -1.50 20.65 -19.24
C SER A 228 -1.07 19.27 -18.73
N LEU A 229 -1.80 18.21 -19.10
CA LEU A 229 -1.41 16.85 -18.69
C LEU A 229 -0.01 16.47 -19.17
N GLN A 230 0.35 16.71 -20.43
CA GLN A 230 1.66 16.30 -20.96
C GLN A 230 2.84 17.08 -20.43
N GLU A 231 2.59 18.31 -20.00
CA GLU A 231 3.61 19.15 -19.41
C GLU A 231 3.63 19.04 -17.88
N SER A 232 2.87 18.09 -17.30
CA SER A 232 2.65 17.97 -15.85
C SER A 232 2.19 19.29 -15.22
N GLY A 233 1.40 20.06 -15.98
CA GLY A 233 0.91 21.38 -15.64
C GLY A 233 -0.24 21.39 -14.63
N PRO A 234 -0.80 22.59 -14.39
CA PRO A 234 -1.78 22.82 -13.34
C PRO A 234 -3.15 22.20 -13.66
N ALA A 235 -3.96 22.02 -12.63
CA ALA A 235 -5.40 21.84 -12.78
C ALA A 235 -5.99 23.07 -13.52
N LEU A 236 -7.05 22.85 -14.30
CA LEU A 236 -7.68 23.91 -15.10
C LEU A 236 -9.12 24.09 -14.63
N LEU A 237 -9.45 25.30 -14.20
CA LEU A 237 -10.83 25.71 -13.92
C LEU A 237 -11.35 26.55 -15.08
N PHE A 238 -12.24 25.97 -15.88
CA PHE A 238 -12.95 26.64 -16.96
C PHE A 238 -14.18 27.33 -16.39
N GLU A 239 -14.16 28.67 -16.36
CA GLU A 239 -15.24 29.47 -15.74
C GLU A 239 -16.36 29.78 -16.72
N ASN A 240 -16.11 29.73 -18.03
CA ASN A 240 -17.08 30.04 -19.07
C ASN A 240 -16.99 29.03 -20.22
N ILE A 241 -17.90 28.05 -20.23
CA ILE A 241 -17.97 27.03 -21.27
C ILE A 241 -19.17 27.33 -22.16
N LYS A 242 -18.93 27.47 -23.46
CA LYS A 242 -19.98 27.79 -24.42
C LYS A 242 -21.12 26.77 -24.37
N GLY A 243 -22.32 27.25 -24.03
CA GLY A 243 -23.54 26.44 -24.00
C GLY A 243 -23.74 25.59 -22.73
N ALA A 244 -22.84 25.66 -21.76
CA ALA A 244 -23.03 25.07 -20.43
C ALA A 244 -23.35 26.17 -19.40
N ASP A 245 -24.15 25.84 -18.40
CA ASP A 245 -24.60 26.76 -17.36
C ASP A 245 -23.62 26.83 -16.17
N TYR A 246 -22.65 25.91 -16.10
CA TYR A 246 -21.78 25.71 -14.94
C TYR A 246 -20.29 25.64 -15.31
N PRO A 247 -19.39 26.08 -14.42
CA PRO A 247 -17.95 25.93 -14.61
C PRO A 247 -17.51 24.48 -14.43
N MET A 248 -16.33 24.15 -14.97
CA MET A 248 -15.74 22.81 -14.82
C MET A 248 -14.27 22.89 -14.40
N VAL A 249 -13.87 22.06 -13.45
CA VAL A 249 -12.47 21.76 -13.16
C VAL A 249 -12.06 20.45 -13.83
N ALA A 250 -10.86 20.43 -14.42
CA ALA A 250 -10.24 19.23 -14.97
C ALA A 250 -8.76 19.16 -14.58
N ASN A 251 -8.15 17.97 -14.74
CA ASN A 251 -6.74 17.73 -14.38
C ASN A 251 -6.45 17.95 -12.88
N LEU A 252 -7.42 17.69 -12.01
CA LEU A 252 -7.31 17.99 -10.58
C LEU A 252 -6.21 17.14 -9.91
N LEU A 253 -6.12 15.84 -10.24
CA LEU A 253 -5.13 14.92 -9.69
C LEU A 253 -4.12 14.43 -10.73
N GLY A 254 -4.05 15.07 -11.91
CA GLY A 254 -3.15 14.65 -12.99
C GLY A 254 -1.67 15.05 -12.85
N SER A 255 -1.21 15.46 -11.67
CA SER A 255 0.22 15.59 -11.34
C SER A 255 0.59 14.78 -10.09
N ASP A 256 1.85 14.37 -9.99
CA ASP A 256 2.36 13.60 -8.83
C ASP A 256 2.30 14.46 -7.56
N PHE A 257 2.59 15.75 -7.68
CA PHE A 257 2.49 16.71 -6.60
C PHE A 257 1.07 16.75 -6.03
N ARG A 258 0.05 17.01 -6.86
CA ARG A 258 -1.35 17.09 -6.40
C ARG A 258 -1.83 15.75 -5.84
N PHE A 259 -1.48 14.63 -6.49
CA PHE A 259 -1.81 13.30 -6.00
C PHE A 259 -1.22 13.03 -4.61
N LEU A 260 0.09 13.24 -4.42
CA LEU A 260 0.76 12.98 -3.13
C LEU A 260 0.29 13.92 -2.03
N LYS A 261 0.00 15.19 -2.36
CA LYS A 261 -0.54 16.18 -1.41
C LYS A 261 -1.95 15.87 -0.95
N THR A 262 -2.70 15.03 -1.66
CA THR A 262 -3.96 14.48 -1.13
C THR A 262 -3.71 13.73 0.20
N PHE A 263 -2.56 13.05 0.32
CA PHE A 263 -2.19 12.26 1.51
C PHE A 263 -1.18 12.97 2.43
N GLY A 264 -0.84 14.23 2.15
CA GLY A 264 0.22 14.93 2.88
C GLY A 264 1.63 14.38 2.62
N LEU A 265 1.84 13.63 1.54
CA LEU A 265 3.11 13.00 1.20
C LEU A 265 3.99 13.90 0.33
N ASP A 266 5.29 13.61 0.31
CA ASP A 266 6.29 14.29 -0.54
C ASP A 266 6.78 13.42 -1.69
N ASN A 267 6.77 12.10 -1.53
CA ASN A 267 7.24 11.17 -2.55
C ASN A 267 6.49 9.83 -2.50
N TYR A 268 6.60 9.05 -3.57
CA TYR A 268 5.88 7.79 -3.71
C TYR A 268 6.44 6.63 -2.89
N SER A 269 7.71 6.65 -2.47
CA SER A 269 8.28 5.57 -1.65
C SER A 269 7.61 5.50 -0.26
N GLN A 270 6.97 6.59 0.18
CA GLN A 270 6.15 6.62 1.39
C GLN A 270 4.71 6.08 1.16
N PHE A 271 4.23 6.08 -0.08
CA PHE A 271 2.80 5.93 -0.38
C PHE A 271 2.23 4.58 0.03
N ASN A 272 2.89 3.49 -0.36
CA ASN A 272 2.40 2.14 -0.06
C ASN A 272 2.36 1.89 1.45
N GLN A 273 3.44 2.21 2.17
CA GLN A 273 3.47 2.01 3.63
C GLN A 273 2.43 2.90 4.33
N HIS A 274 2.28 4.16 3.90
CA HIS A 274 1.22 5.04 4.40
C HIS A 274 -0.17 4.42 4.20
N TRP A 275 -0.46 3.90 3.01
CA TRP A 275 -1.74 3.24 2.73
C TRP A 275 -1.97 2.04 3.64
N LEU A 276 -0.96 1.18 3.83
CA LEU A 276 -1.05 0.02 4.72
C LEU A 276 -1.34 0.42 6.16
N ASP A 277 -0.56 1.35 6.71
CA ASP A 277 -0.69 1.80 8.10
C ASP A 277 -2.07 2.41 8.35
N ARG A 278 -2.56 3.22 7.42
CA ARG A 278 -3.85 3.90 7.54
C ARG A 278 -5.03 2.96 7.35
N THR A 279 -4.90 1.97 6.47
CA THR A 279 -5.98 1.03 6.16
C THR A 279 -5.91 -0.28 6.94
N GLU A 280 -5.04 -0.37 7.97
CA GLU A 280 -5.07 -1.47 8.94
C GLU A 280 -6.44 -1.50 9.64
N LYS A 281 -6.99 -0.32 9.95
CA LYS A 281 -8.33 -0.16 10.49
C LYS A 281 -9.13 0.83 9.66
N LEU A 282 -10.18 0.31 9.01
CA LEU A 282 -11.13 1.14 8.26
C LEU A 282 -11.98 2.01 9.19
N ILE A 283 -12.35 3.21 8.74
CA ILE A 283 -13.16 4.17 9.50
C ILE A 283 -14.51 4.33 8.80
N PRO A 284 -15.62 3.86 9.40
CA PRO A 284 -16.95 4.03 8.83
C PRO A 284 -17.33 5.49 8.58
N TRP A 285 -18.11 5.72 7.53
CA TRP A 285 -18.70 7.04 7.28
C TRP A 285 -19.86 7.34 8.24
N GLU A 286 -20.26 8.60 8.32
CA GLU A 286 -21.37 9.06 9.16
C GLU A 286 -22.42 9.81 8.34
N LEU A 287 -23.70 9.65 8.69
CA LEU A 287 -24.78 10.42 8.08
C LEU A 287 -24.88 11.80 8.75
N THR A 288 -24.93 12.84 7.91
CA THR A 288 -25.34 14.18 8.30
C THR A 288 -26.80 14.44 7.90
N GLY A 289 -27.43 15.41 8.57
CA GLY A 289 -28.79 15.87 8.24
C GLY A 289 -28.80 16.86 7.08
N ASP A 290 -28.19 18.03 7.28
CA ASP A 290 -28.04 19.04 6.24
C ASP A 290 -26.72 18.83 5.49
N ALA A 291 -26.76 18.89 4.16
CA ALA A 291 -25.60 18.64 3.30
C ALA A 291 -25.50 19.66 2.15
N PRO A 292 -24.31 20.22 1.88
CA PRO A 292 -24.10 21.16 0.77
C PRO A 292 -24.59 20.63 -0.59
N CYS A 293 -24.40 19.34 -0.88
CA CYS A 293 -24.82 18.75 -2.16
C CYS A 293 -26.34 18.73 -2.40
N GLN A 294 -27.15 19.16 -1.43
CA GLN A 294 -28.61 19.21 -1.50
C GLN A 294 -29.18 20.64 -1.38
N GLU A 295 -28.34 21.67 -1.56
CA GLU A 295 -28.76 23.08 -1.46
C GLU A 295 -29.75 23.50 -2.55
N GLU A 296 -29.59 22.98 -3.76
CA GLU A 296 -30.44 23.27 -4.92
C GLU A 296 -30.87 21.96 -5.61
N VAL A 297 -31.99 22.00 -6.32
CA VAL A 297 -32.64 20.82 -6.92
C VAL A 297 -33.10 21.14 -8.35
N ILE A 298 -32.79 20.24 -9.29
CA ILE A 298 -33.28 20.24 -10.67
C ILE A 298 -34.05 18.94 -10.90
N GLU A 299 -35.31 19.04 -11.31
CA GLU A 299 -36.22 17.89 -11.45
C GLU A 299 -37.11 17.99 -12.69
N GLY A 300 -37.67 16.85 -13.09
CA GLY A 300 -38.68 16.79 -14.13
C GLY A 300 -38.20 17.35 -15.47
N ASP A 301 -38.92 18.32 -16.00
CA ASP A 301 -38.64 18.88 -17.32
C ASP A 301 -37.44 19.82 -17.35
N ASP A 302 -36.97 20.30 -16.20
CA ASP A 302 -35.84 21.22 -16.09
C ASP A 302 -34.48 20.51 -16.21
N ILE A 303 -34.46 19.17 -16.16
CA ILE A 303 -33.25 18.38 -16.36
C ILE A 303 -32.79 18.49 -17.82
N ASP A 304 -31.59 19.03 -18.01
CA ASP A 304 -30.90 19.11 -19.30
C ASP A 304 -29.39 18.87 -19.13
N LEU A 305 -28.95 17.63 -19.34
CA LEU A 305 -27.55 17.22 -19.23
C LEU A 305 -26.61 18.00 -20.16
N HIS A 306 -27.11 18.43 -21.33
CA HIS A 306 -26.33 19.22 -22.29
C HIS A 306 -25.99 20.62 -21.76
N LYS A 307 -26.71 21.12 -20.76
CA LYS A 307 -26.37 22.38 -20.09
C LYS A 307 -25.47 22.18 -18.87
N ILE A 308 -25.41 20.96 -18.33
CA ILE A 308 -24.57 20.67 -17.17
C ILE A 308 -23.14 20.38 -17.60
N CYS A 309 -22.95 19.46 -18.54
CA CYS A 309 -21.64 19.16 -19.11
C CYS A 309 -21.80 18.66 -20.55
N ASN A 310 -21.42 19.51 -21.51
CA ASN A 310 -21.46 19.24 -22.95
C ASN A 310 -20.07 18.92 -23.54
N THR A 311 -19.13 18.49 -22.70
CA THR A 311 -17.74 18.32 -23.13
C THR A 311 -17.57 17.05 -23.97
N VAL A 312 -16.92 17.22 -25.12
CA VAL A 312 -16.42 16.14 -25.96
C VAL A 312 -14.90 16.05 -25.73
N TRP A 313 -14.44 15.00 -25.04
CA TRP A 313 -13.07 14.93 -24.55
C TRP A 313 -12.06 14.56 -25.62
N HIS A 314 -12.50 13.90 -26.70
CA HIS A 314 -11.67 13.50 -27.83
C HIS A 314 -12.38 13.68 -29.16
N GLN A 315 -11.59 13.89 -30.23
CA GLN A 315 -12.09 14.14 -31.57
C GLN A 315 -13.05 13.06 -32.11
N PHE A 316 -12.87 11.81 -31.69
CA PHE A 316 -13.68 10.67 -32.15
C PHE A 316 -14.57 10.10 -31.06
N ASP A 317 -14.81 10.88 -29.99
CA ASP A 317 -15.78 10.49 -28.99
C ASP A 317 -17.18 10.40 -29.60
N GLY A 318 -17.98 9.42 -29.16
CA GLY A 318 -19.34 9.19 -29.64
C GLY A 318 -20.33 10.32 -29.32
N GLY A 319 -19.92 11.26 -28.47
CA GLY A 319 -20.71 12.40 -28.02
C GLY A 319 -20.13 13.00 -26.73
N GLU A 320 -21.00 13.56 -25.90
CA GLU A 320 -20.65 14.20 -24.63
C GLU A 320 -20.49 13.17 -23.53
N PHE A 321 -19.41 13.24 -22.76
CA PHE A 321 -19.15 12.30 -21.65
C PHE A 321 -19.05 13.05 -20.32
N PRO A 322 -20.18 13.33 -19.65
CA PRO A 322 -20.17 13.95 -18.33
C PRO A 322 -19.51 13.05 -17.27
N GLY A 323 -19.68 11.73 -17.35
CA GLY A 323 -19.26 10.82 -16.28
C GLY A 323 -17.83 10.31 -16.35
N THR A 324 -16.83 11.11 -16.72
CA THR A 324 -15.44 10.60 -16.86
C THR A 324 -14.73 10.32 -15.53
N LEU A 325 -14.95 11.17 -14.51
CA LEU A 325 -14.59 10.93 -13.11
C LEU A 325 -15.79 11.19 -12.21
N SER A 326 -16.94 10.60 -12.55
CA SER A 326 -18.09 10.58 -11.64
C SER A 326 -18.14 9.23 -10.95
N ILE A 327 -18.46 9.22 -9.65
CA ILE A 327 -18.64 7.98 -8.91
C ILE A 327 -20.07 7.51 -9.03
N SER A 328 -20.25 6.26 -9.47
CA SER A 328 -21.54 5.56 -9.38
C SER A 328 -21.61 4.82 -8.06
N ILE A 329 -22.65 5.11 -7.28
CA ILE A 329 -22.91 4.52 -5.98
C ILE A 329 -24.13 3.62 -6.12
N THR A 330 -23.92 2.33 -5.87
CA THR A 330 -24.94 1.28 -6.01
C THR A 330 -25.03 0.49 -4.72
N ARG A 331 -26.19 -0.13 -4.48
CA ARG A 331 -26.43 -1.01 -3.34
C ARG A 331 -26.64 -2.43 -3.85
N ASP A 332 -25.99 -3.41 -3.24
CA ASP A 332 -26.25 -4.81 -3.53
C ASP A 332 -27.69 -5.17 -3.13
N ARG A 333 -28.43 -5.80 -4.05
CA ARG A 333 -29.83 -6.18 -3.86
C ARG A 333 -30.08 -7.02 -2.60
N ASP A 334 -29.20 -8.00 -2.35
CA ASP A 334 -29.45 -9.03 -1.35
C ASP A 334 -28.83 -8.67 0.01
N SER A 335 -27.60 -8.13 -0.02
CA SER A 335 -26.84 -7.84 1.21
C SER A 335 -26.95 -6.39 1.68
N GLY A 336 -27.34 -5.47 0.80
CA GLY A 336 -27.34 -4.03 1.11
C GLY A 336 -25.97 -3.37 1.12
N VAL A 337 -24.88 -4.09 0.82
CA VAL A 337 -23.52 -3.56 0.75
C VAL A 337 -23.41 -2.53 -0.36
N LEU A 338 -22.69 -1.43 -0.10
CA LEU A 338 -22.45 -0.39 -1.10
C LEU A 338 -21.27 -0.73 -2.00
N ASN A 339 -21.32 -0.25 -3.24
CA ASN A 339 -20.16 -0.10 -4.11
C ASN A 339 -20.09 1.34 -4.58
N THR A 340 -18.88 1.89 -4.57
CA THR A 340 -18.55 3.14 -5.25
C THR A 340 -17.52 2.88 -6.33
N GLY A 341 -17.87 3.15 -7.58
CA GLY A 341 -16.97 2.91 -8.71
C GLY A 341 -17.03 4.01 -9.75
N ILE A 342 -15.89 4.32 -10.36
CA ILE A 342 -15.83 5.21 -11.51
C ILE A 342 -16.11 4.43 -12.80
N TYR A 343 -17.18 4.80 -13.48
CA TYR A 343 -17.57 4.23 -14.76
C TYR A 343 -17.94 5.36 -15.71
N ARG A 344 -17.38 5.33 -16.92
CA ARG A 344 -17.70 6.33 -17.93
C ARG A 344 -19.20 6.36 -18.24
N MET A 345 -19.71 7.57 -18.50
CA MET A 345 -21.10 7.76 -18.89
C MET A 345 -21.23 8.70 -20.09
N HIS A 346 -21.89 8.23 -21.13
CA HIS A 346 -22.20 8.95 -22.37
C HIS A 346 -23.61 9.54 -22.29
N THR A 347 -23.80 10.81 -22.66
CA THR A 347 -25.11 11.43 -22.78
C THR A 347 -25.92 10.81 -23.93
N LEU A 348 -27.10 10.27 -23.62
CA LEU A 348 -28.03 9.68 -24.61
C LEU A 348 -29.26 10.56 -24.87
N SER A 349 -29.68 11.34 -23.87
CA SER A 349 -30.75 12.32 -23.96
C SER A 349 -30.56 13.39 -22.89
N LYS A 350 -31.48 14.36 -22.80
CA LYS A 350 -31.48 15.40 -21.76
C LYS A 350 -31.41 14.86 -20.32
N ASN A 351 -31.82 13.61 -20.06
CA ASN A 351 -31.86 13.01 -18.72
C ASN A 351 -31.44 11.52 -18.67
N THR A 352 -30.77 11.02 -19.71
CA THR A 352 -30.31 9.63 -19.72
C THR A 352 -28.83 9.52 -20.09
N LEU A 353 -28.15 8.63 -19.38
CA LEU A 353 -26.73 8.31 -19.55
C LEU A 353 -26.56 6.82 -19.88
N GLY A 354 -25.74 6.49 -20.87
CA GLY A 354 -25.24 5.13 -21.05
C GLY A 354 -24.19 4.82 -19.99
N TRP A 355 -24.36 3.75 -19.22
CA TRP A 355 -23.51 3.43 -18.07
C TRP A 355 -22.54 2.28 -18.38
N GLY A 356 -21.28 2.62 -18.61
CA GLY A 356 -20.24 1.69 -19.08
C GLY A 356 -19.58 0.85 -17.99
N ALA A 357 -20.35 0.13 -17.16
CA ALA A 357 -19.81 -0.73 -16.10
C ALA A 357 -19.53 -2.17 -16.61
N PRO A 358 -18.26 -2.65 -16.65
CA PRO A 358 -17.91 -4.01 -17.09
C PRO A 358 -18.40 -5.11 -16.14
N GLU A 359 -18.71 -6.30 -16.65
CA GLU A 359 -19.31 -7.43 -15.90
C GLU A 359 -18.57 -7.85 -14.62
N TYR A 360 -17.27 -7.60 -14.56
CA TYR A 360 -16.44 -7.99 -13.44
C TYR A 360 -16.34 -6.93 -12.32
N THR A 361 -16.97 -5.77 -12.46
CA THR A 361 -16.97 -4.72 -11.42
C THR A 361 -18.16 -4.91 -10.49
N HIS A 362 -18.01 -4.54 -9.20
CA HIS A 362 -19.07 -4.75 -8.22
C HIS A 362 -20.38 -4.03 -8.61
N GLY A 363 -20.30 -2.81 -9.16
CA GLY A 363 -21.50 -2.08 -9.64
C GLY A 363 -22.27 -2.85 -10.72
N ARG A 364 -21.58 -3.46 -11.68
CA ARG A 364 -22.24 -4.29 -12.70
C ARG A 364 -22.76 -5.61 -12.14
N GLN A 365 -22.07 -6.20 -11.16
CA GLN A 365 -22.53 -7.38 -10.45
C GLN A 365 -23.80 -7.11 -9.63
N HIS A 366 -23.90 -5.94 -8.99
CA HIS A 366 -25.14 -5.49 -8.35
C HIS A 366 -26.26 -5.41 -9.37
N TYR A 367 -26.03 -4.70 -10.49
CA TYR A 367 -27.02 -4.58 -11.56
C TYR A 367 -27.51 -5.93 -12.10
N MET A 368 -26.60 -6.89 -12.29
CA MET A 368 -26.97 -8.24 -12.72
C MET A 368 -28.00 -8.87 -11.78
N LYS A 369 -27.89 -8.69 -10.46
CA LYS A 369 -28.87 -9.25 -9.50
C LYS A 369 -30.25 -8.62 -9.66
N TYR A 370 -30.32 -7.30 -9.81
CA TYR A 370 -31.58 -6.59 -10.09
C TYR A 370 -32.18 -7.03 -11.42
N GLU A 371 -31.35 -7.16 -12.46
CA GLU A 371 -31.78 -7.62 -13.77
C GLU A 371 -32.34 -9.05 -13.74
N HIS A 372 -31.71 -9.98 -13.02
CA HIS A 372 -32.24 -11.34 -12.86
C HIS A 372 -33.56 -11.38 -12.07
N ALA A 373 -33.79 -10.40 -11.20
CA ALA A 373 -35.01 -10.26 -10.43
C ALA A 373 -36.11 -9.47 -11.17
N ASP A 374 -35.82 -8.92 -12.36
CA ASP A 374 -36.69 -8.01 -13.10
C ASP A 374 -37.12 -6.77 -12.26
N GLU A 375 -36.17 -6.25 -11.47
CA GLU A 375 -36.35 -5.10 -10.59
C GLU A 375 -35.55 -3.89 -11.08
N GLU A 376 -36.06 -2.68 -10.87
CA GLU A 376 -35.30 -1.45 -11.12
C GLU A 376 -34.20 -1.30 -10.06
N MET A 377 -32.99 -0.94 -10.49
CA MET A 377 -31.86 -0.70 -9.58
C MET A 377 -31.75 0.81 -9.29
N PRO A 378 -31.94 1.27 -8.05
CA PRO A 378 -31.61 2.62 -7.65
C PRO A 378 -30.10 2.87 -7.79
N MET A 379 -29.73 4.04 -8.31
CA MET A 379 -28.33 4.46 -8.39
C MET A 379 -28.23 5.96 -8.17
N ALA A 380 -27.20 6.36 -7.42
CA ALA A 380 -26.76 7.74 -7.34
C ALA A 380 -25.42 7.89 -8.05
N VAL A 381 -25.22 9.01 -8.74
CA VAL A 381 -23.94 9.39 -9.33
C VAL A 381 -23.53 10.72 -8.74
N ALA A 382 -22.33 10.82 -8.16
CA ALA A 382 -21.81 12.08 -7.64
C ALA A 382 -20.62 12.55 -8.48
N THR A 383 -20.44 13.88 -8.57
CA THR A 383 -19.25 14.52 -9.14
C THR A 383 -18.88 15.78 -8.36
N GLY A 384 -17.61 16.16 -8.42
CA GLY A 384 -17.03 17.24 -7.63
C GLY A 384 -17.00 16.92 -6.14
N TYR A 385 -16.27 15.88 -5.77
CA TYR A 385 -16.19 15.37 -4.40
C TYR A 385 -14.74 15.37 -3.92
N ASP A 386 -14.52 15.03 -2.65
CA ASP A 386 -13.20 14.96 -2.02
C ASP A 386 -12.15 14.18 -2.86
N PRO A 387 -10.91 14.66 -2.99
CA PRO A 387 -9.87 14.00 -3.79
C PRO A 387 -9.53 12.57 -3.29
N THR A 388 -9.64 12.31 -2.00
CA THR A 388 -9.50 10.96 -1.42
C THR A 388 -10.59 10.04 -1.91
N VAL A 389 -11.84 10.53 -2.01
CA VAL A 389 -12.97 9.78 -2.57
C VAL A 389 -12.70 9.42 -4.03
N MET A 390 -12.13 10.34 -4.82
CA MET A 390 -11.72 10.06 -6.21
C MET A 390 -10.75 8.87 -6.29
N ILE A 391 -9.74 8.87 -5.41
CA ILE A 391 -8.71 7.85 -5.40
C ILE A 391 -9.29 6.50 -4.97
N VAL A 392 -10.03 6.44 -3.85
CA VAL A 392 -10.53 5.16 -3.35
C VAL A 392 -11.57 4.51 -4.26
N SER A 393 -12.38 5.31 -4.97
CA SER A 393 -13.42 4.82 -5.88
C SER A 393 -12.89 4.16 -7.15
N SER A 394 -11.59 4.27 -7.39
CA SER A 394 -10.86 3.63 -8.49
C SER A 394 -10.04 2.41 -8.03
N THR A 395 -10.10 2.09 -6.74
CA THR A 395 -9.36 0.98 -6.13
C THR A 395 -9.89 -0.37 -6.56
N ARG A 396 -9.02 -1.38 -6.59
CA ARG A 396 -9.36 -2.78 -6.85
C ARG A 396 -9.42 -3.55 -5.52
N THR A 397 -10.48 -3.34 -4.77
CA THR A 397 -10.77 -3.99 -3.48
C THR A 397 -11.28 -5.42 -3.68
N GLY A 398 -11.15 -6.24 -2.63
CA GLY A 398 -11.91 -7.49 -2.53
C GLY A 398 -13.40 -7.23 -2.28
N PRO A 399 -14.26 -8.25 -2.46
CA PRO A 399 -15.70 -8.11 -2.25
C PRO A 399 -16.04 -7.79 -0.78
N GLY A 400 -17.10 -7.01 -0.57
CA GLY A 400 -17.61 -6.68 0.77
C GLY A 400 -16.88 -5.54 1.48
N ILE A 401 -15.97 -4.85 0.78
CA ILE A 401 -15.30 -3.64 1.29
C ILE A 401 -16.05 -2.43 0.75
N ASP A 402 -16.41 -1.51 1.65
CA ASP A 402 -16.95 -0.19 1.28
C ASP A 402 -15.77 0.78 1.12
N GLU A 403 -15.55 1.27 -0.11
CA GLU A 403 -14.45 2.17 -0.43
C GLU A 403 -14.48 3.48 0.38
N PHE A 404 -15.64 3.96 0.81
CA PHE A 404 -15.72 5.17 1.64
C PHE A 404 -15.09 4.96 3.02
N HIS A 405 -15.07 3.72 3.52
CA HIS A 405 -14.38 3.42 4.77
C HIS A 405 -12.86 3.51 4.63
N ILE A 406 -12.33 3.23 3.42
CA ILE A 406 -10.93 3.44 3.08
C ILE A 406 -10.64 4.94 3.05
N ALA A 407 -11.50 5.74 2.41
CA ALA A 407 -11.34 7.20 2.40
C ALA A 407 -11.29 7.77 3.83
N GLY A 408 -12.23 7.37 4.69
CA GLY A 408 -12.23 7.81 6.09
C GLY A 408 -10.95 7.44 6.83
N ALA A 409 -10.41 6.23 6.57
CA ALA A 409 -9.16 5.77 7.18
C ALA A 409 -7.93 6.59 6.72
N LEU A 410 -7.84 6.84 5.42
CA LEU A 410 -6.78 7.66 4.80
C LEU A 410 -6.84 9.12 5.26
N GLN A 411 -8.04 9.67 5.51
CA GLN A 411 -8.20 10.99 6.10
C GLN A 411 -8.01 11.00 7.62
N GLY A 412 -8.25 9.87 8.29
CA GLY A 412 -8.19 9.74 9.76
C GLY A 412 -9.47 10.24 10.45
N LYS A 413 -10.54 10.47 9.70
CA LYS A 413 -11.85 10.92 10.20
C LYS A 413 -12.98 10.32 9.36
N PRO A 414 -14.19 10.11 9.93
CA PRO A 414 -15.34 9.66 9.17
C PRO A 414 -15.68 10.60 8.00
N LEU A 415 -15.92 10.03 6.83
CA LEU A 415 -16.50 10.76 5.70
C LEU A 415 -17.95 11.13 6.03
N GLN A 416 -18.32 12.39 5.81
CA GLN A 416 -19.69 12.85 6.02
C GLN A 416 -20.52 12.56 4.78
N MET A 417 -21.60 11.82 4.96
CA MET A 417 -22.49 11.34 3.89
C MET A 417 -23.91 11.85 4.14
N VAL A 418 -24.74 11.91 3.11
CA VAL A 418 -26.16 12.25 3.21
C VAL A 418 -26.99 11.26 2.41
N ALA A 419 -28.22 10.98 2.86
CA ALA A 419 -29.13 10.14 2.11
C ALA A 419 -29.61 10.86 0.83
N SER A 420 -29.39 10.25 -0.34
CA SER A 420 -29.94 10.73 -1.61
C SER A 420 -31.41 10.36 -1.78
N GLY A 421 -32.10 11.01 -2.71
CA GLY A 421 -33.44 10.62 -3.16
C GLY A 421 -33.49 9.31 -3.96
N ALA A 422 -32.34 8.73 -4.31
CA ALA A 422 -32.25 7.41 -4.96
C ALA A 422 -32.33 6.28 -3.93
N ASP A 423 -33.52 6.08 -3.34
CA ASP A 423 -33.78 5.04 -2.32
C ASP A 423 -32.85 5.12 -1.09
N GLY A 424 -32.51 6.35 -0.70
CA GLY A 424 -31.66 6.61 0.45
C GLY A 424 -30.23 6.11 0.29
N ILE A 425 -29.72 5.92 -0.94
CA ILE A 425 -28.31 5.63 -1.17
C ILE A 425 -27.48 6.78 -0.57
N PRO A 426 -26.53 6.50 0.36
CA PRO A 426 -25.71 7.55 0.94
C PRO A 426 -24.69 8.06 -0.08
N VAL A 427 -24.53 9.38 -0.15
CA VAL A 427 -23.59 10.07 -1.06
C VAL A 427 -22.71 11.05 -0.26
N PRO A 428 -21.48 11.38 -0.70
CA PRO A 428 -20.63 12.34 0.00
C PRO A 428 -21.32 13.70 0.12
N ALA A 429 -21.46 14.20 1.35
CA ALA A 429 -22.27 15.38 1.67
C ALA A 429 -21.79 16.67 0.97
N THR A 430 -20.49 16.74 0.67
CA THR A 430 -19.83 17.89 0.06
C THR A 430 -19.69 17.81 -1.46
N SER A 431 -20.30 16.80 -2.11
CA SER A 431 -20.30 16.68 -3.57
C SER A 431 -20.88 17.93 -4.25
N GLU A 432 -20.32 18.35 -5.38
CA GLU A 432 -20.83 19.50 -6.15
C GLU A 432 -22.17 19.18 -6.80
N PHE A 433 -22.30 17.99 -7.40
CA PHE A 433 -23.53 17.47 -7.98
C PHE A 433 -23.80 16.02 -7.56
N VAL A 434 -25.07 15.69 -7.41
CA VAL A 434 -25.58 14.32 -7.24
C VAL A 434 -26.74 14.10 -8.22
N PHE A 435 -26.57 13.15 -9.14
CA PHE A 435 -27.60 12.68 -10.05
C PHE A 435 -28.27 11.44 -9.46
N GLU A 436 -29.57 11.51 -9.24
CA GLU A 436 -30.37 10.51 -8.55
C GLU A 436 -31.32 9.86 -9.55
N GLY A 437 -31.32 8.53 -9.64
CA GLY A 437 -32.15 7.85 -10.62
C GLY A 437 -32.18 6.34 -10.50
N ILE A 438 -32.47 5.70 -11.63
CA ILE A 438 -32.66 4.26 -11.72
C ILE A 438 -31.98 3.69 -12.98
N ILE A 439 -31.66 2.41 -12.92
CA ILE A 439 -31.34 1.60 -14.10
C ILE A 439 -32.40 0.52 -14.23
N LYS A 440 -33.08 0.48 -15.38
CA LYS A 440 -34.12 -0.51 -15.66
C LYS A 440 -33.52 -1.86 -16.07
N PRO A 441 -34.13 -2.98 -15.71
CA PRO A 441 -33.73 -4.29 -16.22
C PRO A 441 -33.89 -4.31 -17.76
N HIS A 442 -32.97 -4.96 -18.46
CA HIS A 442 -33.03 -5.19 -19.91
C HIS A 442 -33.08 -3.95 -20.83
N HIS A 443 -33.03 -2.73 -20.27
CA HIS A 443 -32.97 -1.50 -21.06
C HIS A 443 -31.52 -1.13 -21.37
N ARG A 444 -31.20 -0.94 -22.65
CA ARG A 444 -29.85 -0.66 -23.15
C ARG A 444 -29.85 0.48 -24.15
N GLY A 445 -28.73 1.20 -24.21
CA GLY A 445 -28.44 2.23 -25.21
C GLY A 445 -27.01 2.11 -25.71
N ILE A 446 -26.76 2.62 -26.92
CA ILE A 446 -25.41 2.60 -27.50
C ILE A 446 -24.56 3.69 -26.82
N GLU A 447 -23.53 3.26 -26.12
CA GLU A 447 -22.59 4.06 -25.33
C GLU A 447 -21.16 3.77 -25.80
N GLY A 448 -20.27 4.78 -25.77
CA GLY A 448 -18.85 4.59 -26.04
C GLY A 448 -18.44 5.09 -27.43
N GLY A 449 -17.36 4.50 -27.97
CA GLY A 449 -16.52 5.21 -28.92
C GLY A 449 -15.82 6.33 -28.17
N PHE A 450 -14.91 6.00 -27.26
CA PHE A 450 -14.39 6.96 -26.27
C PHE A 450 -12.87 6.78 -26.11
N GLY A 451 -12.12 7.88 -25.99
CA GLY A 451 -10.68 7.81 -25.70
C GLY A 451 -10.41 7.27 -24.30
N GLU A 452 -9.64 6.18 -24.18
CA GLU A 452 -9.43 5.50 -22.89
C GLU A 452 -8.07 5.83 -22.26
N TYR A 453 -7.92 5.52 -20.97
CA TYR A 453 -6.64 5.60 -20.24
C TYR A 453 -5.49 4.78 -20.87
N THR A 454 -5.81 3.84 -21.75
CA THR A 454 -4.80 3.07 -22.51
C THR A 454 -4.14 3.89 -23.62
N GLY A 455 -4.69 5.06 -23.96
CA GLY A 455 -4.30 5.88 -25.09
C GLY A 455 -4.98 5.49 -26.41
N TYR A 456 -5.89 4.52 -26.40
CA TYR A 456 -6.63 4.05 -27.56
C TYR A 456 -8.14 4.25 -27.37
N PHE A 457 -8.88 4.33 -28.48
CA PHE A 457 -10.34 4.41 -28.43
C PHE A 457 -10.97 3.06 -28.07
N GLY A 458 -11.89 3.08 -27.11
CA GLY A 458 -12.78 1.98 -26.79
C GLY A 458 -13.95 1.91 -27.76
N GLU A 459 -14.41 0.69 -28.06
CA GLU A 459 -15.57 0.43 -28.93
C GLU A 459 -16.88 0.94 -28.33
N ALA A 460 -17.81 1.36 -29.18
CA ALA A 460 -19.20 1.65 -28.81
C ALA A 460 -20.02 0.35 -28.66
N ARG A 461 -20.94 0.31 -27.68
CA ARG A 461 -21.63 -0.91 -27.24
C ARG A 461 -22.98 -0.62 -26.61
N GLU A 462 -23.82 -1.66 -26.56
CA GLU A 462 -25.05 -1.62 -25.78
C GLU A 462 -24.76 -1.78 -24.28
N ASN A 463 -24.95 -0.69 -23.53
CA ASN A 463 -24.78 -0.65 -22.07
C ASN A 463 -26.08 -0.26 -21.37
N PRO A 464 -26.27 -0.58 -20.08
CA PRO A 464 -27.43 -0.14 -19.32
C PRO A 464 -27.61 1.37 -19.38
N VAL A 465 -28.87 1.80 -19.38
CA VAL A 465 -29.21 3.22 -19.36
C VAL A 465 -29.54 3.64 -17.94
N PHE A 466 -28.79 4.60 -17.42
CA PHE A 466 -29.12 5.31 -16.20
C PHE A 466 -30.09 6.45 -16.52
N GLU A 467 -31.30 6.36 -15.97
CA GLU A 467 -32.35 7.36 -16.13
C GLU A 467 -32.38 8.26 -14.90
N ILE A 468 -32.01 9.52 -15.10
CA ILE A 468 -31.93 10.52 -14.04
C ILE A 468 -33.33 11.07 -13.79
N LYS A 469 -33.72 11.06 -12.52
CA LYS A 469 -35.02 11.55 -12.04
C LYS A 469 -34.92 12.90 -11.35
N ARG A 470 -33.78 13.15 -10.73
CA ARG A 470 -33.52 14.31 -9.89
C ARG A 470 -32.02 14.59 -9.88
N ILE A 471 -31.66 15.87 -9.82
CA ILE A 471 -30.29 16.31 -9.62
C ILE A 471 -30.29 17.24 -8.43
N THR A 472 -29.44 16.98 -7.45
CA THR A 472 -29.18 17.93 -6.36
C THR A 472 -27.77 18.47 -6.52
N HIS A 473 -27.56 19.73 -6.15
CA HIS A 473 -26.24 20.34 -6.24
C HIS A 473 -26.02 21.44 -5.22
N ARG A 474 -24.76 21.81 -5.02
CA ARG A 474 -24.37 22.98 -4.23
C ARG A 474 -24.76 24.28 -4.93
N LYS A 475 -24.83 25.38 -4.20
CA LYS A 475 -24.84 26.71 -4.79
C LYS A 475 -23.52 27.00 -5.51
N ASN A 476 -23.63 27.56 -6.72
CA ASN A 476 -22.51 27.82 -7.62
C ASN A 476 -21.64 26.56 -7.79
N PRO A 477 -22.21 25.46 -8.30
CA PRO A 477 -21.52 24.19 -8.32
C PRO A 477 -20.40 24.18 -9.37
N ILE A 478 -19.37 23.38 -9.14
CA ILE A 478 -18.26 23.19 -10.07
C ILE A 478 -18.28 21.76 -10.59
N TYR A 479 -18.41 21.57 -11.90
CA TYR A 479 -18.36 20.25 -12.48
C TYR A 479 -16.93 19.69 -12.41
N LEU A 480 -16.76 18.42 -12.09
CA LEU A 480 -15.47 17.74 -12.16
C LEU A 480 -15.45 16.85 -13.41
N GLY A 481 -14.57 17.20 -14.35
CA GLY A 481 -14.38 16.46 -15.58
C GLY A 481 -12.96 15.95 -15.72
N ALA A 482 -12.77 14.94 -16.56
CA ALA A 482 -11.45 14.44 -16.91
C ALA A 482 -11.35 14.01 -18.36
N ARG A 483 -10.18 14.30 -18.92
CA ARG A 483 -9.74 13.80 -20.22
C ARG A 483 -8.98 12.50 -20.03
N GLU A 484 -9.60 11.41 -20.43
CA GLU A 484 -8.99 10.08 -20.38
C GLU A 484 -7.87 9.91 -21.41
N GLN A 485 -6.70 9.46 -20.98
CA GLN A 485 -5.54 9.24 -21.86
C GLN A 485 -4.47 8.41 -21.15
N TRP A 486 -3.45 8.02 -21.91
CA TRP A 486 -2.24 7.43 -21.35
C TRP A 486 -1.57 8.37 -20.34
N ALA A 487 -0.76 7.78 -19.46
CA ALA A 487 -0.06 8.52 -18.43
C ALA A 487 0.82 9.65 -19.01
N PRO A 488 0.88 10.82 -18.38
CA PRO A 488 0.12 11.24 -17.19
C PRO A 488 -1.36 11.59 -17.48
N SER A 489 -2.23 11.23 -16.54
CA SER A 489 -3.68 11.54 -16.50
C SER A 489 -4.21 11.36 -15.07
N ASP A 490 -5.36 11.97 -14.76
CA ASP A 490 -6.06 11.72 -13.49
C ASP A 490 -6.34 10.21 -13.31
N SER A 491 -6.80 9.54 -14.36
CA SER A 491 -7.14 8.12 -14.32
C SER A 491 -5.94 7.19 -14.20
N SER A 492 -4.81 7.48 -14.87
CA SER A 492 -3.59 6.68 -14.68
C SER A 492 -3.18 6.68 -13.21
N ARG A 493 -3.23 7.85 -12.54
CA ARG A 493 -2.89 7.96 -11.12
C ARG A 493 -3.96 7.35 -10.21
N CYS A 494 -5.22 7.71 -10.41
CA CYS A 494 -6.32 7.26 -9.56
C CYS A 494 -6.62 5.78 -9.72
N VAL A 495 -6.37 5.16 -10.87
CA VAL A 495 -6.57 3.71 -11.05
C VAL A 495 -5.30 2.95 -10.69
N GLY A 496 -4.13 3.39 -11.15
CA GLY A 496 -2.85 2.69 -10.96
C GLY A 496 -2.40 2.64 -9.50
N LYS A 497 -2.32 3.79 -8.84
CA LYS A 497 -1.71 3.92 -7.50
C LYS A 497 -2.50 3.22 -6.39
N PRO A 498 -3.81 3.42 -6.20
CA PRO A 498 -4.52 2.70 -5.15
C PRO A 498 -4.66 1.20 -5.45
N SER A 499 -4.79 0.80 -6.73
CA SER A 499 -4.76 -0.63 -7.11
C SER A 499 -3.42 -1.28 -6.75
N GLN A 500 -2.32 -0.55 -6.91
CA GLN A 500 -1.00 -0.96 -6.45
C GLN A 500 -0.95 -1.08 -4.94
N ALA A 501 -1.46 -0.11 -4.19
CA ALA A 501 -1.40 -0.16 -2.73
C ALA A 501 -2.16 -1.37 -2.15
N GLU A 502 -3.35 -1.69 -2.69
CA GLU A 502 -4.10 -2.90 -2.31
C GLU A 502 -3.41 -4.19 -2.79
N ALA A 503 -2.83 -4.19 -3.99
CA ALA A 503 -2.03 -5.32 -4.46
C ALA A 503 -0.82 -5.54 -3.57
N PHE A 504 -0.09 -4.49 -3.20
CA PHE A 504 1.05 -4.53 -2.29
C PHE A 504 0.67 -5.04 -0.91
N LYS A 505 -0.43 -4.55 -0.33
CA LYS A 505 -1.00 -5.06 0.93
C LYS A 505 -1.23 -6.56 0.88
N THR A 506 -1.82 -7.03 -0.23
CA THR A 506 -2.07 -8.45 -0.46
C THR A 506 -0.76 -9.22 -0.59
N LEU A 507 0.16 -8.77 -1.43
CA LEU A 507 1.45 -9.45 -1.67
C LEU A 507 2.29 -9.54 -0.40
N LYS A 508 2.40 -8.46 0.37
CA LYS A 508 3.14 -8.40 1.63
C LYS A 508 2.59 -9.39 2.67
N SER A 509 1.28 -9.69 2.62
CA SER A 509 0.66 -10.72 3.48
C SER A 509 0.89 -12.16 2.99
N LEU A 510 1.12 -12.36 1.68
CA LEU A 510 1.24 -13.68 1.06
C LEU A 510 2.68 -14.17 0.91
N VAL A 511 3.62 -13.25 0.62
CA VAL A 511 4.98 -13.56 0.24
C VAL A 511 5.95 -12.72 1.09
N PRO A 512 6.72 -13.34 2.03
CA PRO A 512 7.72 -12.62 2.80
C PRO A 512 8.81 -12.03 1.90
N GLY A 513 9.46 -10.96 2.33
CA GLY A 513 10.52 -10.31 1.55
C GLY A 513 10.04 -9.36 0.45
N VAL A 514 8.73 -9.19 0.24
CA VAL A 514 8.18 -8.10 -0.60
C VAL A 514 8.38 -6.76 0.12
N LEU A 515 9.15 -5.86 -0.49
CA LEU A 515 9.56 -4.58 0.11
C LEU A 515 8.70 -3.42 -0.35
N ASP A 516 8.48 -3.32 -1.66
CA ASP A 516 7.71 -2.26 -2.28
C ASP A 516 7.12 -2.73 -3.62
N MET A 517 6.17 -1.97 -4.16
CA MET A 517 5.57 -2.23 -5.46
C MET A 517 5.23 -0.94 -6.19
N ARG A 518 5.43 -0.89 -7.51
CA ARG A 518 5.04 0.23 -8.37
C ARG A 518 4.13 -0.22 -9.51
N CYS A 519 3.17 0.63 -9.85
CA CYS A 519 2.32 0.59 -11.02
C CYS A 519 1.89 2.02 -11.39
N ASP A 520 2.08 2.42 -12.65
CA ASP A 520 1.54 3.68 -13.16
C ASP A 520 0.21 3.47 -13.89
N VAL A 521 0.12 2.41 -14.69
CA VAL A 521 -1.13 1.95 -15.31
C VAL A 521 -1.23 0.46 -15.04
N THR A 522 -2.40 -0.01 -14.61
CA THR A 522 -2.70 -1.36 -14.06
C THR A 522 -2.29 -2.58 -14.93
N TYR A 523 -1.56 -2.38 -16.03
CA TYR A 523 -0.95 -3.43 -16.82
C TYR A 523 0.43 -3.87 -16.32
N GLU A 524 1.21 -3.04 -15.62
CA GLU A 524 2.56 -3.40 -15.18
C GLU A 524 2.68 -3.33 -13.65
N ALA A 525 3.17 -4.41 -13.05
CA ALA A 525 3.57 -4.49 -11.66
C ALA A 525 5.09 -4.61 -11.60
N ILE A 526 5.76 -3.65 -10.97
CA ILE A 526 7.19 -3.75 -10.63
C ILE A 526 7.26 -4.02 -9.13
N VAL A 527 7.80 -5.16 -8.72
CA VAL A 527 7.84 -5.59 -7.32
C VAL A 527 9.30 -5.66 -6.86
N GLN A 528 9.61 -4.92 -5.80
CA GLN A 528 10.92 -4.92 -5.17
C GLN A 528 10.94 -5.97 -4.05
N ILE A 529 11.98 -6.80 -4.01
CA ILE A 529 12.11 -7.85 -3.00
C ILE A 529 13.49 -7.90 -2.33
N ASP A 530 13.51 -8.37 -1.08
CA ASP A 530 14.69 -8.98 -0.48
C ASP A 530 14.70 -10.47 -0.85
N LYS A 531 15.51 -10.83 -1.85
CA LYS A 531 15.52 -12.18 -2.41
C LYS A 531 16.09 -13.17 -1.40
N MET A 532 15.28 -14.15 -0.97
CA MET A 532 15.66 -15.12 0.07
C MET A 532 16.10 -16.48 -0.47
N PHE A 533 15.62 -16.92 -1.63
CA PHE A 533 15.90 -18.24 -2.18
C PHE A 533 15.65 -18.31 -3.71
N PRO A 534 16.26 -19.29 -4.42
CA PRO A 534 15.97 -19.52 -5.82
C PRO A 534 14.50 -19.86 -6.07
N GLY A 535 13.88 -19.18 -7.02
CA GLY A 535 12.45 -19.28 -7.32
C GLY A 535 11.56 -18.30 -6.56
N HIS A 536 12.11 -17.51 -5.62
CA HIS A 536 11.36 -16.47 -4.92
C HIS A 536 10.70 -15.44 -5.87
N PRO A 537 11.38 -14.94 -6.93
CA PRO A 537 10.74 -14.05 -7.91
C PRO A 537 9.55 -14.68 -8.62
N GLN A 538 9.60 -15.98 -8.95
CA GLN A 538 8.47 -16.68 -9.58
C GLN A 538 7.28 -16.80 -8.63
N GLN A 539 7.52 -17.06 -7.35
CA GLN A 539 6.44 -17.07 -6.34
C GLN A 539 5.75 -15.70 -6.25
N VAL A 540 6.51 -14.61 -6.32
CA VAL A 540 5.97 -13.24 -6.35
C VAL A 540 5.11 -13.02 -7.59
N MET A 541 5.59 -13.40 -8.78
CA MET A 541 4.83 -13.29 -10.04
C MET A 541 3.50 -14.06 -9.98
N ASP A 542 3.54 -15.29 -9.45
CA ASP A 542 2.35 -16.12 -9.28
C ASP A 542 1.35 -15.51 -8.29
N ALA A 543 1.85 -14.89 -7.20
CA ALA A 543 1.03 -14.17 -6.23
C ALA A 543 0.42 -12.89 -6.82
N VAL A 544 1.16 -12.14 -7.65
CA VAL A 544 0.64 -10.97 -8.37
C VAL A 544 -0.53 -11.37 -9.25
N TRP A 545 -0.37 -12.42 -10.06
CA TRP A 545 -1.41 -12.83 -10.99
C TRP A 545 -2.57 -13.56 -10.31
N GLY A 546 -2.30 -14.33 -9.24
CA GLY A 546 -3.27 -15.20 -8.58
C GLY A 546 -4.00 -14.56 -7.39
N GLY A 547 -3.37 -13.60 -6.71
CA GLY A 547 -3.87 -13.02 -5.47
C GLY A 547 -4.44 -11.61 -5.59
N THR A 548 -4.17 -10.88 -6.67
CA THR A 548 -4.57 -9.45 -6.79
C THR A 548 -5.72 -9.24 -7.77
N TYR A 549 -6.51 -8.17 -7.55
CA TYR A 549 -7.66 -7.82 -8.40
C TYR A 549 -7.33 -6.89 -9.58
N ALA A 550 -6.10 -6.37 -9.65
CA ALA A 550 -5.70 -5.36 -10.63
C ALA A 550 -5.34 -5.94 -12.02
N ARG A 551 -5.21 -7.27 -12.16
CA ARG A 551 -5.00 -7.99 -13.43
C ARG A 551 -3.81 -7.46 -14.22
N TYR A 552 -2.66 -7.39 -13.56
CA TYR A 552 -1.39 -7.02 -14.19
C TYR A 552 -1.05 -7.97 -15.33
N LYS A 553 -0.68 -7.40 -16.47
CA LYS A 553 -0.25 -8.12 -17.67
C LYS A 553 1.24 -8.41 -17.63
N HIS A 554 2.03 -7.43 -17.21
CA HIS A 554 3.46 -7.55 -17.00
C HIS A 554 3.76 -7.54 -15.50
N CYS A 555 4.65 -8.43 -15.07
CA CYS A 555 5.20 -8.43 -13.71
C CYS A 555 6.73 -8.44 -13.81
N ILE A 556 7.39 -7.44 -13.26
CA ILE A 556 8.85 -7.34 -13.19
C ILE A 556 9.23 -7.44 -11.73
N VAL A 557 10.11 -8.38 -11.38
CA VAL A 557 10.59 -8.53 -10.00
C VAL A 557 12.06 -8.12 -9.96
N VAL A 558 12.41 -7.20 -9.07
CA VAL A 558 13.76 -6.64 -8.90
C VAL A 558 14.24 -6.80 -7.46
N ASP A 559 15.57 -6.79 -7.26
CA ASP A 559 16.15 -6.79 -5.92
C ASP A 559 15.99 -5.42 -5.22
N LYS A 560 16.23 -5.44 -3.91
CA LYS A 560 16.21 -4.27 -3.01
C LYS A 560 17.17 -3.14 -3.34
N ASP A 561 18.17 -3.35 -4.20
CA ASP A 561 19.10 -2.30 -4.63
C ASP A 561 18.60 -1.49 -5.83
N VAL A 562 17.48 -1.89 -6.43
CA VAL A 562 16.85 -1.20 -7.55
C VAL A 562 15.76 -0.28 -7.02
N ASP A 563 15.92 1.04 -7.17
CA ASP A 563 14.82 1.96 -6.92
C ASP A 563 13.74 1.79 -7.99
N ILE A 564 12.58 1.27 -7.59
CA ILE A 564 11.46 1.05 -8.51
C ILE A 564 10.79 2.35 -8.93
N TRP A 565 11.01 3.46 -8.22
CA TRP A 565 10.47 4.77 -8.55
C TRP A 565 11.28 5.49 -9.63
N ASP A 566 12.51 5.05 -9.88
CA ASP A 566 13.32 5.39 -11.05
C ASP A 566 13.23 4.28 -12.11
N TYR A 567 12.51 4.55 -13.22
CA TYR A 567 12.36 3.56 -14.28
C TYR A 567 13.67 3.25 -15.00
N ASP A 568 14.65 4.16 -15.02
CA ASP A 568 15.96 3.91 -15.61
C ASP A 568 16.74 2.86 -14.81
N MET A 569 16.57 2.84 -13.48
CA MET A 569 17.14 1.78 -12.63
C MET A 569 16.47 0.42 -12.88
N VAL A 570 15.15 0.39 -13.06
CA VAL A 570 14.43 -0.85 -13.44
C VAL A 570 14.90 -1.34 -14.81
N HIS A 571 15.02 -0.44 -15.78
CA HIS A 571 15.53 -0.76 -17.11
C HIS A 571 16.99 -1.25 -17.08
N TRP A 572 17.83 -0.69 -16.20
CA TRP A 572 19.18 -1.18 -15.96
C TRP A 572 19.18 -2.62 -15.41
N ALA A 573 18.33 -2.93 -14.43
CA ALA A 573 18.20 -4.29 -13.90
C ALA A 573 17.74 -5.27 -14.98
N LEU A 574 16.73 -4.90 -15.77
CA LEU A 574 16.28 -5.68 -16.93
C LEU A 574 17.41 -5.96 -17.91
N SER A 575 18.23 -4.95 -18.22
CA SER A 575 19.30 -5.04 -19.23
C SER A 575 20.50 -5.87 -18.76
N THR A 576 20.74 -5.95 -17.46
CA THR A 576 21.99 -6.50 -16.91
C THR A 576 21.82 -7.80 -16.14
N ARG A 577 20.59 -8.13 -15.71
CA ARG A 577 20.30 -9.31 -14.87
C ARG A 577 19.47 -10.39 -15.57
N VAL A 578 18.73 -10.03 -16.63
CA VAL A 578 17.77 -10.93 -17.29
C VAL A 578 18.42 -11.75 -18.40
N ARG A 579 18.27 -13.08 -18.33
CA ARG A 579 18.44 -14.02 -19.43
C ARG A 579 17.09 -14.52 -19.93
N ALA A 580 16.70 -14.09 -21.12
CA ALA A 580 15.34 -14.30 -21.63
C ALA A 580 14.91 -15.77 -21.76
N ASP A 581 15.83 -16.72 -21.98
CA ASP A 581 15.54 -18.15 -22.06
C ASP A 581 15.15 -18.79 -20.72
N ARG A 582 15.44 -18.09 -19.62
CA ARG A 582 15.31 -18.58 -18.25
C ARG A 582 14.39 -17.71 -17.39
N ASP A 583 14.57 -16.39 -17.47
CA ASP A 583 14.01 -15.42 -16.53
C ASP A 583 12.71 -14.77 -17.02
N VAL A 584 12.23 -15.16 -18.20
CA VAL A 584 10.96 -14.69 -18.76
C VAL A 584 9.93 -15.81 -18.71
N THR A 585 8.85 -15.58 -17.97
CA THR A 585 7.72 -16.50 -17.83
C THR A 585 6.54 -16.01 -18.66
N ILE A 586 6.02 -16.85 -19.55
CA ILE A 586 4.82 -16.56 -20.34
C ILE A 586 3.67 -17.42 -19.83
N SER A 587 2.60 -16.78 -19.33
CA SER A 587 1.41 -17.45 -18.80
C SER A 587 0.19 -17.14 -19.67
N PRO A 588 -0.23 -18.05 -20.56
CA PRO A 588 -1.33 -17.80 -21.49
C PRO A 588 -2.71 -17.95 -20.82
N ARG A 589 -3.72 -17.30 -21.43
CA ARG A 589 -5.14 -17.42 -21.10
C ARG A 589 -5.51 -17.19 -19.64
N ARG A 590 -5.08 -16.06 -19.09
CA ARG A 590 -5.55 -15.59 -17.78
C ARG A 590 -6.63 -14.53 -17.95
N ALA A 591 -7.35 -14.24 -16.86
CA ALA A 591 -8.24 -13.11 -16.79
C ALA A 591 -7.47 -11.81 -17.06
N GLY A 592 -8.03 -10.97 -17.91
CA GLY A 592 -7.37 -9.77 -18.36
C GLY A 592 -8.23 -8.52 -18.32
N GLN A 593 -7.60 -7.39 -18.57
CA GLN A 593 -8.30 -6.12 -18.69
C GLN A 593 -9.07 -6.06 -20.00
N TRP A 594 -10.30 -5.57 -19.92
CA TRP A 594 -11.16 -5.44 -21.09
C TRP A 594 -10.59 -4.46 -22.13
N LEU A 595 -9.91 -3.42 -21.66
CA LEU A 595 -9.43 -2.33 -22.49
C LEU A 595 -8.06 -2.61 -23.13
N ASP A 596 -7.49 -3.81 -22.98
CA ASP A 596 -6.16 -4.12 -23.55
C ASP A 596 -6.15 -3.97 -25.08
N PRO A 597 -5.43 -2.99 -25.65
CA PRO A 597 -5.41 -2.76 -27.08
C PRO A 597 -4.68 -3.85 -27.86
N ALA A 598 -3.82 -4.64 -27.20
CA ALA A 598 -3.08 -5.73 -27.85
C ALA A 598 -3.92 -6.98 -28.08
N VAL A 599 -5.13 -7.04 -27.52
CA VAL A 599 -6.03 -8.21 -27.61
C VAL A 599 -7.13 -7.94 -28.62
N SER A 600 -7.33 -8.88 -29.53
CA SER A 600 -8.40 -8.80 -30.54
C SER A 600 -9.78 -8.74 -29.87
N LEU A 601 -10.77 -8.14 -30.55
CA LEU A 601 -12.13 -8.04 -30.02
C LEU A 601 -12.74 -9.40 -29.61
N ARG A 602 -12.36 -10.48 -30.30
CA ARG A 602 -12.84 -11.84 -30.03
C ARG A 602 -12.25 -12.47 -28.77
N GLU A 603 -11.14 -11.91 -28.29
CA GLU A 603 -10.39 -12.44 -27.14
C GLU A 603 -10.43 -11.51 -25.93
N LYS A 604 -11.20 -10.40 -26.00
CA LYS A 604 -11.33 -9.46 -24.88
C LYS A 604 -11.75 -10.18 -23.60
N GLY A 605 -11.15 -9.75 -22.49
CA GLY A 605 -11.26 -10.41 -21.19
C GLY A 605 -10.22 -11.49 -20.93
N TRP A 606 -9.51 -11.96 -21.97
CA TRP A 606 -8.35 -12.84 -21.84
C TRP A 606 -7.05 -12.08 -22.11
N GLN A 607 -5.99 -12.42 -21.38
CA GLN A 607 -4.65 -11.91 -21.60
C GLN A 607 -3.62 -13.04 -21.50
N THR A 608 -2.47 -12.80 -22.13
CA THR A 608 -1.23 -13.54 -21.86
C THR A 608 -0.36 -12.66 -21.00
N GLN A 609 0.10 -13.20 -19.88
CA GLN A 609 0.94 -12.50 -18.92
C GLN A 609 2.40 -12.77 -19.22
N MET A 610 3.22 -11.76 -18.96
CA MET A 610 4.67 -11.84 -19.05
C MET A 610 5.27 -11.49 -17.70
N GLY A 611 5.97 -12.43 -17.09
CA GLY A 611 6.75 -12.25 -15.89
C GLY A 611 8.22 -12.13 -16.24
N ILE A 612 8.95 -11.25 -15.58
CA ILE A 612 10.39 -11.06 -15.75
C ILE A 612 11.06 -11.07 -14.37
N ASP A 613 11.91 -12.07 -14.14
CA ASP A 613 12.85 -12.08 -13.03
C ASP A 613 14.07 -11.22 -13.40
N ALA A 614 14.09 -9.98 -12.90
CA ALA A 614 15.21 -9.06 -13.05
C ALA A 614 16.06 -9.02 -11.77
N THR A 615 16.04 -10.07 -10.97
CA THR A 615 16.90 -10.19 -9.79
C THR A 615 18.29 -10.75 -10.14
N MET A 616 19.28 -10.48 -9.29
CA MET A 616 20.63 -10.97 -9.48
C MET A 616 20.66 -12.49 -9.29
N SER A 617 21.26 -13.18 -10.26
CA SER A 617 21.36 -14.64 -10.30
C SER A 617 22.50 -15.18 -9.42
N ASN A 618 22.51 -14.80 -8.14
CA ASN A 618 23.55 -15.21 -7.18
C ASN A 618 23.73 -16.74 -7.16
N GLU A 619 22.62 -17.47 -7.27
CA GLU A 619 22.62 -18.93 -7.19
C GLU A 619 23.35 -19.61 -8.36
N GLU A 620 23.38 -18.97 -9.55
CA GLU A 620 24.10 -19.52 -10.70
C GLU A 620 25.62 -19.39 -10.49
N TYR A 621 26.09 -18.24 -10.02
CA TYR A 621 27.50 -18.05 -9.68
C TYR A 621 27.92 -19.02 -8.57
N GLU A 622 27.11 -19.14 -7.51
CA GLU A 622 27.36 -20.08 -6.42
C GLU A 622 27.40 -21.53 -6.89
N PHE A 623 26.48 -21.94 -7.77
CA PHE A 623 26.44 -23.29 -8.34
C PHE A 623 27.74 -23.65 -9.08
N TRP A 624 28.33 -22.70 -9.80
CA TRP A 624 29.59 -22.88 -10.51
C TRP A 624 30.84 -22.62 -9.64
N GLY A 625 30.66 -22.25 -8.37
CA GLY A 625 31.77 -21.89 -7.47
C GLY A 625 32.44 -20.56 -7.85
N GLU A 626 31.73 -19.71 -8.58
CA GLU A 626 32.16 -18.39 -9.03
C GLU A 626 31.74 -17.30 -8.04
N LYS A 627 32.32 -16.10 -8.19
CA LYS A 627 31.93 -14.92 -7.41
C LYS A 627 30.95 -14.08 -8.22
N VAL A 628 29.88 -13.65 -7.57
CA VAL A 628 28.98 -12.63 -8.11
C VAL A 628 29.79 -11.37 -8.47
N PRO A 629 29.60 -10.79 -9.67
CA PRO A 629 30.22 -9.53 -10.05
C PRO A 629 29.97 -8.44 -9.02
N ARG A 630 31.03 -7.69 -8.66
CA ARG A 630 30.92 -6.56 -7.73
C ARG A 630 30.23 -5.39 -8.42
N GLN A 631 29.19 -4.86 -7.79
CA GLN A 631 28.52 -3.63 -8.20
C GLN A 631 29.41 -2.40 -7.99
N VAL A 632 29.24 -1.39 -8.83
CA VAL A 632 30.01 -0.13 -8.81
C VAL A 632 29.08 1.00 -8.34
N ASP A 633 28.74 0.98 -7.05
CA ASP A 633 27.78 1.87 -6.39
C ASP A 633 28.38 2.73 -5.25
N ASP A 634 29.58 2.38 -4.78
CA ASP A 634 30.41 3.12 -3.81
C ASP A 634 29.62 3.73 -2.62
N PRO A 635 28.75 2.96 -1.92
CA PRO A 635 27.75 3.51 -0.99
C PRO A 635 28.36 4.29 0.18
N GLU A 636 29.47 3.82 0.75
CA GLU A 636 30.19 4.54 1.80
C GLU A 636 30.72 5.90 1.33
N THR A 637 31.22 5.95 0.09
CA THR A 637 31.76 7.19 -0.50
C THR A 637 30.63 8.18 -0.77
N VAL A 638 29.50 7.68 -1.28
CA VAL A 638 28.29 8.49 -1.51
C VAL A 638 27.78 9.05 -0.18
N ALA A 639 27.66 8.24 0.87
CA ALA A 639 27.21 8.67 2.19
C ALA A 639 28.10 9.79 2.77
N LYS A 640 29.42 9.60 2.78
CA LYS A 640 30.41 10.61 3.21
C LYS A 640 30.33 11.90 2.38
N THR A 641 30.03 11.77 1.09
CA THR A 641 29.86 12.91 0.20
C THR A 641 28.59 13.68 0.52
N LEU A 642 27.47 13.01 0.74
CA LEU A 642 26.20 13.62 1.10
C LEU A 642 26.27 14.33 2.46
N GLU A 643 26.92 13.74 3.47
CA GLU A 643 27.12 14.39 4.77
C GLU A 643 27.87 15.73 4.63
N LYS A 644 28.88 15.80 3.77
CA LYS A 644 29.73 16.99 3.62
C LYS A 644 29.16 18.03 2.64
N TRP A 645 28.52 17.56 1.58
CA TRP A 645 28.12 18.38 0.43
C TRP A 645 26.63 18.49 0.21
N GLY A 646 25.79 17.64 0.83
CA GLY A 646 24.36 17.50 0.54
C GLY A 646 23.62 18.82 0.36
N ASP A 647 23.67 19.71 1.37
CA ASP A 647 23.01 21.03 1.35
C ASP A 647 23.52 21.98 0.25
N LYS A 648 24.73 21.73 -0.26
CA LYS A 648 25.43 22.52 -1.28
C LYS A 648 25.23 21.96 -2.70
N LEU A 649 24.63 20.78 -2.84
CA LEU A 649 24.33 20.19 -4.15
C LEU A 649 22.99 20.76 -4.62
N ASP A 650 23.00 21.94 -5.24
CA ASP A 650 21.77 22.65 -5.63
C ASP A 650 20.92 21.90 -6.68
N TRP A 651 21.50 20.92 -7.37
CA TRP A 651 20.78 20.02 -8.31
C TRP A 651 20.11 18.81 -7.63
N ARG A 652 20.23 18.70 -6.30
CA ARG A 652 19.60 17.66 -5.47
C ARG A 652 18.27 18.13 -4.85
N LYS A 653 18.00 19.44 -4.87
CA LYS A 653 16.84 20.07 -4.22
C LYS A 653 15.54 19.89 -4.99
#